data_AF-A0A4V6DFW4-F1
#
_entry.id   AF-A0A4V6DFW4-F1
#
_cell.length_a   1.000
_cell.length_b   1.000
_cell.length_c   1.000
_cell.angle_alpha   90.00
_cell.angle_beta   90.00
_cell.angle_gamma   90.00
#
_symmetry.space_group_name_H-M   'P 1'
#
loop_
_entity.id
_entity.type
_entity.pdbx_description
1 polymer ?
#
loop_
_entity_poly.entity_id
_entity_poly.type
_entity_poly.pdbx_seq_one_letter_code
_entity_poly.pdbx_strand_id
1 'polypeptide(L)'
;MILTRSSCRLAKLTLSQTQLCRGLSRVAPAGAAFNRRPQADRRNMSAAAHRTPAGLKDLLCVSEEVADAVANNRPVVALESTIYTHGALGNDLGLEDVVRRGGAVPAVCGILNGEPVVGLTEAEIALMVDSGTASKVSRRDVAHLVGLGITGKKVHGGTTIAGTMLLARLAGVRIFGTGGLGGVHRGGENSMDVSADLTELGRTRVAVVSSGCKGFLDIPRTLEFLETHGAFVATFADGRTGKVDFPAFWARDSGTRSPLVVQTERDAAAMILAQERLGIESGMLFANPIPEEHAIPRAEMDVVIETAVTEAVEKGFTGSTNTPYVLGRIRELTRERSTLANKALVRANVARATNIAVELSKLLDGGAGSESVSSNTFVSGYDAAAAKPTAPAKAPKPSKADVLVAGSVAIDLSCDYHPLGDKKDVSPHMRTSNPARINQSIGGVGHNVALAAHRVSKDISVRLCSLIGDDVAGVTVLSSLEASGLETTYVRQLSSEYHGSNRTAQYVAVNDAEKNLVVAMADMGIFANHSFPEYWKSAVAGARPRWLVVDGNWSPRDVRAWIQAGREQACKVAFEPVSTAKSVGLFAREHPHLGVFPDPGIDMASPNHYELTAMYDAAKENGFFDTPEWFAVIDAFAMHGARERFVYLTSRELTDAGIPVQTIHLLPYIPTIVTKLGSKGVLLTAILAKDDPRLRDRKEERWLLTRAHVDHPTIGGVYMRLFPPAETVPVQDIVSVNGVGDTFLGVMIAGLSKGGKVEDLIDVAQRAAVLTLKSHESVSPDLGRLDGLLKAAVRS
;
A
#
# COMPACT_ATOMS: atom_id res chain seq x y z
N MET A 1 45.72 -18.00 -31.63
CA MET A 1 45.62 -17.44 -32.99
C MET A 1 45.82 -15.94 -32.89
N ILE A 2 46.76 -15.39 -33.66
CA ILE A 2 47.25 -13.99 -33.63
C ILE A 2 46.32 -13.08 -34.46
N LEU A 3 46.25 -11.79 -34.09
CA LEU A 3 45.99 -10.55 -34.88
C LEU A 3 44.88 -9.68 -34.24
N THR A 4 44.92 -8.34 -34.10
CA THR A 4 45.95 -7.26 -34.04
C THR A 4 45.19 -5.98 -33.69
N ARG A 5 45.83 -5.05 -32.97
CA ARG A 5 45.35 -3.69 -32.67
C ARG A 5 45.25 -2.83 -33.94
N SER A 6 44.31 -1.87 -33.99
CA SER A 6 44.50 -0.53 -34.61
C SER A 6 43.36 0.47 -34.29
N SER A 7 43.70 1.46 -33.45
CA SER A 7 43.64 2.92 -33.66
C SER A 7 42.35 3.68 -34.02
N CYS A 8 42.09 4.67 -33.14
CA CYS A 8 41.22 5.85 -33.22
C CYS A 8 41.32 6.73 -34.49
N ARG A 9 40.17 7.29 -34.88
CA ARG A 9 39.84 8.65 -35.44
C ARG A 9 38.34 8.55 -35.81
N LEU A 10 37.41 9.46 -35.53
CA LEU A 10 37.33 10.92 -35.69
C LEU A 10 36.16 11.42 -34.81
N ALA A 11 36.32 12.56 -34.14
CA ALA A 11 35.23 13.35 -33.60
C ALA A 11 35.44 14.81 -34.01
N LYS A 12 34.44 15.44 -34.65
CA LYS A 12 34.28 16.91 -34.68
C LYS A 12 32.91 17.31 -35.26
N LEU A 13 32.41 18.39 -34.66
CA LEU A 13 31.40 19.37 -35.11
C LEU A 13 29.93 19.13 -34.77
N THR A 14 29.44 19.86 -33.76
CA THR A 14 28.62 21.06 -33.98
C THR A 14 28.53 21.89 -32.70
N LEU A 15 28.84 23.19 -32.81
CA LEU A 15 28.78 24.21 -31.76
C LEU A 15 27.70 25.23 -32.13
N SER A 16 26.89 25.58 -31.13
CA SER A 16 25.79 26.54 -31.17
C SER A 16 26.27 28.01 -31.07
N GLN A 17 25.67 28.88 -31.88
CA GLN A 17 25.50 30.31 -31.59
C GLN A 17 24.41 30.44 -30.51
N THR A 18 24.41 31.40 -29.56
CA THR A 18 24.34 32.84 -29.78
C THR A 18 24.61 33.57 -28.45
N GLN A 19 25.29 34.72 -28.52
CA GLN A 19 25.49 35.68 -27.43
C GLN A 19 24.24 36.56 -27.20
N LEU A 20 24.03 37.01 -25.96
CA LEU A 20 23.65 38.41 -25.71
C LEU A 20 24.02 38.84 -24.28
N CYS A 21 24.49 40.08 -24.22
CA CYS A 21 25.34 40.68 -23.19
C CYS A 21 24.59 41.64 -22.25
N ARG A 22 25.13 41.77 -21.02
CA ARG A 22 25.19 42.97 -20.13
C ARG A 22 23.85 43.46 -19.58
N GLY A 23 23.68 43.82 -18.31
CA GLY A 23 24.60 44.05 -17.18
C GLY A 23 23.94 45.10 -16.27
N LEU A 24 24.26 45.10 -14.97
CA LEU A 24 24.57 46.27 -14.12
C LEU A 24 24.32 46.00 -12.63
N SER A 25 25.19 46.62 -11.85
CA SER A 25 25.52 46.38 -10.45
C SER A 25 24.88 47.42 -9.53
N ARG A 26 24.62 47.08 -8.25
CA ARG A 26 25.20 47.68 -7.01
C ARG A 26 24.26 47.66 -5.77
N VAL A 27 24.80 47.08 -4.69
CA VAL A 27 24.96 47.55 -3.29
C VAL A 27 23.71 47.83 -2.40
N ALA A 28 23.78 47.25 -1.19
CA ALA A 28 22.85 47.24 -0.04
C ALA A 28 22.82 48.57 0.78
N PRO A 29 22.10 48.76 1.93
CA PRO A 29 22.25 47.96 3.17
C PRO A 29 20.99 47.83 4.10
N ALA A 30 21.24 47.24 5.27
CA ALA A 30 20.36 46.67 6.31
C ALA A 30 19.55 47.64 7.21
N GLY A 31 18.57 47.08 7.96
CA GLY A 31 17.95 47.74 9.13
C GLY A 31 16.80 47.01 9.85
N ALA A 32 17.13 46.37 10.99
CA ALA A 32 16.42 46.26 12.29
C ALA A 32 14.94 45.80 12.45
N ALA A 33 14.81 44.61 13.08
CA ALA A 33 14.08 44.22 14.31
C ALA A 33 12.76 44.87 14.82
N PHE A 34 11.85 43.97 15.25
CA PHE A 34 11.05 43.90 16.52
C PHE A 34 9.51 43.70 16.42
N ASN A 35 9.06 42.74 17.25
CA ASN A 35 7.75 42.57 17.92
C ASN A 35 6.49 42.15 17.13
N ARG A 36 6.03 40.90 17.36
CA ARG A 36 4.60 40.61 17.62
C ARG A 36 4.40 39.49 18.67
N ARG A 37 3.36 39.73 19.49
CA ARG A 37 2.81 39.01 20.65
C ARG A 37 2.27 37.60 20.33
N PRO A 38 2.05 36.74 21.36
CA PRO A 38 1.65 35.35 21.17
C PRO A 38 0.17 35.25 20.79
N GLN A 39 -0.14 34.56 19.69
CA GLN A 39 -1.49 34.20 19.31
C GLN A 39 -1.68 32.72 19.68
N ALA A 40 -2.73 32.45 20.46
CA ALA A 40 -3.06 31.12 20.94
C ALA A 40 -3.49 30.21 19.77
N ASP A 41 -2.65 29.22 19.44
CA ASP A 41 -2.98 28.18 18.46
C ASP A 41 -4.03 27.22 19.04
N ARG A 42 -5.30 27.52 18.75
CA ARG A 42 -6.39 26.55 18.79
C ARG A 42 -6.13 25.51 17.69
N ARG A 43 -5.76 24.29 18.10
CA ARG A 43 -5.60 23.15 17.18
C ARG A 43 -6.99 22.66 16.74
N ASN A 44 -7.41 23.01 15.53
CA ASN A 44 -8.53 22.34 14.87
C ASN A 44 -8.01 21.12 14.09
N MET A 45 -8.42 19.92 14.51
CA MET A 45 -8.12 18.62 13.88
C MET A 45 -9.20 18.21 12.86
N SER A 46 -9.51 19.04 11.85
CA SER A 46 -10.72 18.80 11.06
C SER A 46 -10.57 18.77 9.52
N ALA A 47 -9.36 18.56 8.99
CA ALA A 47 -9.12 18.58 7.54
C ALA A 47 -8.23 17.45 6.98
N ALA A 48 -7.69 16.55 7.80
CA ALA A 48 -6.57 15.69 7.40
C ALA A 48 -6.92 14.58 6.38
N ALA A 49 -8.20 14.37 6.06
CA ALA A 49 -8.66 13.27 5.22
C ALA A 49 -8.84 13.60 3.71
N HIS A 50 -8.64 14.85 3.29
CA HIS A 50 -8.94 15.26 1.90
C HIS A 50 -7.88 16.22 1.34
N ARG A 51 -6.68 15.72 1.08
CA ARG A 51 -5.75 16.42 0.19
C ARG A 51 -5.96 15.93 -1.23
N THR A 52 -6.69 16.74 -2.00
CA THR A 52 -6.74 16.69 -3.46
C THR A 52 -5.29 16.60 -3.98
N PRO A 53 -4.90 15.54 -4.72
CA PRO A 53 -3.56 15.37 -5.29
C PRO A 53 -3.10 16.63 -6.05
N ALA A 54 -1.80 16.93 -6.07
CA ALA A 54 -1.30 18.18 -6.65
C ALA A 54 -1.75 18.40 -8.11
N GLY A 55 -1.74 17.36 -8.95
CA GLY A 55 -2.25 17.44 -10.33
C GLY A 55 -3.78 17.40 -10.46
N LEU A 56 -4.50 17.03 -9.39
CA LEU A 56 -5.96 17.12 -9.36
C LEU A 56 -6.42 18.55 -9.05
N LYS A 57 -5.62 19.36 -8.35
CA LYS A 57 -5.90 20.80 -8.17
C LYS A 57 -5.85 21.58 -9.48
N ASP A 58 -5.05 21.11 -10.43
CA ASP A 58 -4.94 21.72 -11.77
C ASP A 58 -6.10 21.30 -12.69
N LEU A 59 -6.93 20.33 -12.27
CA LEU A 59 -8.03 19.78 -13.07
C LEU A 59 -9.41 19.94 -12.43
N LEU A 60 -9.55 19.89 -11.10
CA LEU A 60 -10.83 19.99 -10.40
C LEU A 60 -10.99 21.38 -9.76
N CYS A 61 -11.97 22.14 -10.23
CA CYS A 61 -12.33 23.41 -9.63
C CYS A 61 -13.28 23.18 -8.44
N VAL A 62 -12.81 23.49 -7.23
CA VAL A 62 -13.66 23.47 -6.02
C VAL A 62 -13.85 24.91 -5.58
N SER A 63 -15.11 25.34 -5.44
CA SER A 63 -15.41 26.70 -4.97
C SER A 63 -14.78 26.97 -3.59
N GLU A 64 -14.41 28.22 -3.33
CA GLU A 64 -13.79 28.61 -2.06
C GLU A 64 -14.67 28.27 -0.85
N GLU A 65 -16.00 28.44 -0.97
CA GLU A 65 -16.95 28.12 0.09
C GLU A 65 -16.94 26.63 0.44
N VAL A 66 -16.94 25.76 -0.57
CA VAL A 66 -16.91 24.30 -0.36
C VAL A 66 -15.55 23.87 0.17
N ALA A 67 -14.46 24.39 -0.38
CA ALA A 67 -13.11 24.07 0.08
C ALA A 67 -12.88 24.47 1.54
N ASP A 68 -13.33 25.66 1.95
CA ASP A 68 -13.31 26.12 3.35
C ASP A 68 -14.16 25.22 4.24
N ALA A 69 -15.36 24.86 3.80
CA ALA A 69 -16.27 24.05 4.59
C ALA A 69 -15.71 22.64 4.84
N VAL A 70 -15.17 21.99 3.82
CA VAL A 70 -14.50 20.68 3.94
C VAL A 70 -13.26 20.79 4.84
N ALA A 71 -12.47 21.84 4.71
CA ALA A 71 -11.26 22.04 5.53
C ALA A 71 -11.58 22.31 7.01
N ASN A 72 -12.71 22.92 7.31
CA ASN A 72 -13.09 23.28 8.68
C ASN A 72 -14.19 22.38 9.26
N ASN A 73 -14.42 21.21 8.67
CA ASN A 73 -15.44 20.24 9.09
C ASN A 73 -16.84 20.86 9.24
N ARG A 74 -17.14 21.88 8.44
CA ARG A 74 -18.50 22.40 8.31
C ARG A 74 -19.32 21.41 7.48
N PRO A 75 -20.61 21.24 7.76
CA PRO A 75 -21.48 20.35 6.99
C PRO A 75 -21.50 20.75 5.51
N VAL A 76 -21.26 19.80 4.60
CA VAL A 76 -21.35 20.00 3.14
C VAL A 76 -22.24 18.92 2.53
N VAL A 77 -23.13 19.33 1.62
CA VAL A 77 -24.02 18.43 0.88
C VAL A 77 -23.80 18.62 -0.62
N ALA A 78 -23.36 17.57 -1.30
CA ALA A 78 -23.29 17.55 -2.76
C ALA A 78 -24.69 17.53 -3.37
N LEU A 79 -24.81 18.11 -4.57
CA LEU A 79 -26.03 18.12 -5.40
C LEU A 79 -25.65 17.83 -6.85
N GLU A 80 -26.48 17.09 -7.59
CA GLU A 80 -26.23 16.81 -9.01
C GLU A 80 -26.70 17.94 -9.92
N SER A 81 -26.03 18.17 -11.05
CA SER A 81 -26.45 19.16 -12.05
C SER A 81 -27.39 18.61 -13.13
N THR A 82 -27.49 17.28 -13.29
CA THR A 82 -28.45 16.66 -14.23
C THR A 82 -29.89 17.03 -13.91
N ILE A 83 -30.22 17.22 -12.63
CA ILE A 83 -31.59 17.58 -12.21
C ILE A 83 -32.02 18.96 -12.72
N TYR A 84 -31.07 19.86 -12.95
CA TYR A 84 -31.32 21.20 -13.52
C TYR A 84 -31.26 21.17 -15.05
N THR A 85 -30.22 20.55 -15.62
CA THR A 85 -29.95 20.58 -17.07
C THR A 85 -30.83 19.66 -17.90
N HIS A 86 -31.23 18.51 -17.36
CA HIS A 86 -31.99 17.47 -18.06
C HIS A 86 -33.21 16.99 -17.27
N GLY A 87 -33.45 17.55 -16.08
CA GLY A 87 -34.57 17.19 -15.23
C GLY A 87 -35.86 17.86 -15.67
N ALA A 88 -36.98 17.15 -15.53
CA ALA A 88 -38.31 17.66 -15.85
C ALA A 88 -38.88 18.64 -14.79
N LEU A 89 -38.08 19.06 -13.81
CA LEU A 89 -38.56 19.77 -12.61
C LEU A 89 -38.41 21.30 -12.71
N GLY A 90 -37.68 21.80 -13.72
CA GLY A 90 -37.38 23.21 -13.93
C GLY A 90 -36.13 23.67 -13.16
N ASN A 91 -35.70 24.91 -13.45
CA ASN A 91 -34.40 25.44 -12.99
C ASN A 91 -34.42 25.92 -11.53
N ASP A 92 -35.59 26.29 -11.01
CA ASP A 92 -35.75 26.81 -9.64
C ASP A 92 -36.30 25.73 -8.69
N LEU A 93 -35.38 24.91 -8.16
CA LEU A 93 -35.69 23.88 -7.18
C LEU A 93 -35.50 24.35 -5.74
N GLY A 94 -34.70 25.42 -5.53
CA GLY A 94 -34.34 25.95 -4.21
C GLY A 94 -33.57 24.95 -3.34
N LEU A 95 -32.80 24.03 -3.93
CA LEU A 95 -32.10 22.97 -3.18
C LEU A 95 -30.92 23.53 -2.38
N GLU A 96 -30.13 24.41 -2.99
CA GLU A 96 -29.05 25.12 -2.29
C GLU A 96 -29.56 25.84 -1.05
N ASP A 97 -30.72 26.47 -1.19
CA ASP A 97 -31.46 27.16 -0.14
C ASP A 97 -31.88 26.25 1.02
N VAL A 98 -32.32 25.02 0.72
CA VAL A 98 -32.63 24.00 1.73
C VAL A 98 -31.38 23.63 2.52
N VAL A 99 -30.25 23.41 1.83
CA VAL A 99 -28.96 23.08 2.46
C VAL A 99 -28.49 24.23 3.36
N ARG A 100 -28.54 25.47 2.87
CA ARG A 100 -28.13 26.67 3.61
C ARG A 100 -28.98 26.89 4.87
N ARG A 101 -30.31 26.82 4.75
CA ARG A 101 -31.22 26.96 5.90
C ARG A 101 -31.04 25.85 6.94
N GLY A 102 -30.64 24.66 6.51
CA GLY A 102 -30.31 23.54 7.40
C GLY A 102 -28.93 23.63 8.05
N GLY A 103 -28.15 24.69 7.77
CA GLY A 103 -26.84 24.92 8.41
C GLY A 103 -25.66 24.24 7.71
N ALA A 104 -25.82 23.84 6.44
CA ALA A 104 -24.76 23.25 5.63
C ALA A 104 -24.42 24.10 4.39
N VAL A 105 -23.32 23.75 3.73
CA VAL A 105 -22.86 24.36 2.47
C VAL A 105 -23.28 23.47 1.30
N PRO A 106 -24.01 24.00 0.29
CA PRO A 106 -24.33 23.26 -0.91
C PRO A 106 -23.15 23.17 -1.86
N ALA A 107 -22.94 22.00 -2.47
CA ALA A 107 -21.89 21.75 -3.44
C ALA A 107 -22.49 21.15 -4.72
N VAL A 108 -23.03 21.99 -5.61
CA VAL A 108 -23.55 21.53 -6.91
C VAL A 108 -22.37 21.11 -7.79
N CYS A 109 -22.37 19.85 -8.26
CA CYS A 109 -21.31 19.29 -9.09
C CYS A 109 -21.68 19.34 -10.59
N GLY A 110 -20.73 19.64 -11.47
CA GLY A 110 -20.94 19.61 -12.92
C GLY A 110 -19.65 19.79 -13.73
N ILE A 111 -19.76 19.91 -15.04
CA ILE A 111 -18.66 20.27 -15.94
C ILE A 111 -19.02 21.59 -16.63
N LEU A 112 -18.24 22.64 -16.37
CA LEU A 112 -18.43 23.98 -16.91
C LEU A 112 -17.24 24.33 -17.80
N ASN A 113 -17.48 24.66 -19.08
CA ASN A 113 -16.42 25.00 -20.04
C ASN A 113 -15.31 23.93 -20.16
N GLY A 114 -15.65 22.66 -19.93
CA GLY A 114 -14.71 21.54 -19.93
C GLY A 114 -13.95 21.35 -18.62
N GLU A 115 -14.23 22.13 -17.58
CA GLU A 115 -13.66 21.96 -16.25
C GLU A 115 -14.66 21.28 -15.32
N PRO A 116 -14.29 20.22 -14.58
CA PRO A 116 -15.10 19.66 -13.53
C PRO A 116 -15.14 20.62 -12.33
N VAL A 117 -16.35 21.02 -11.92
CA VAL A 117 -16.60 22.01 -10.87
C VAL A 117 -17.40 21.39 -9.72
N VAL A 118 -17.00 21.69 -8.48
CA VAL A 118 -17.75 21.37 -7.24
C VAL A 118 -18.07 22.65 -6.49
N GLY A 119 -19.35 22.98 -6.42
CA GLY A 119 -19.85 24.27 -5.94
C GLY A 119 -20.11 25.25 -7.08
N LEU A 120 -20.84 24.81 -8.11
CA LEU A 120 -21.36 25.71 -9.14
C LEU A 120 -22.29 26.75 -8.50
N THR A 121 -22.16 28.00 -8.94
CA THR A 121 -23.05 29.10 -8.59
C THR A 121 -24.36 29.04 -9.37
N GLU A 122 -25.42 29.69 -8.86
CA GLU A 122 -26.70 29.81 -9.57
C GLU A 122 -26.52 30.36 -10.99
N ALA A 123 -25.63 31.34 -11.17
CA ALA A 123 -25.33 31.93 -12.48
C ALA A 123 -24.65 30.94 -13.44
N GLU A 124 -23.76 30.08 -12.94
CA GLU A 124 -23.10 29.05 -13.75
C GLU A 124 -24.05 27.90 -14.10
N ILE A 125 -24.94 27.53 -13.18
CA ILE A 125 -26.02 26.57 -13.45
C ILE A 125 -26.95 27.12 -14.53
N ALA A 126 -27.40 28.37 -14.38
CA ALA A 126 -28.22 29.05 -15.39
C ALA A 126 -27.53 29.09 -16.75
N LEU A 127 -26.24 29.43 -16.79
CA LEU A 127 -25.44 29.40 -18.01
C LEU A 127 -25.42 28.01 -18.66
N MET A 128 -25.19 26.96 -17.88
CA MET A 128 -25.20 25.58 -18.39
C MET A 128 -26.56 25.21 -18.99
N VAL A 129 -27.66 25.59 -18.33
CA VAL A 129 -29.02 25.32 -18.79
C VAL A 129 -29.36 26.13 -20.04
N ASP A 130 -29.16 27.45 -19.99
CA ASP A 130 -29.51 28.39 -21.07
C ASP A 130 -28.68 28.16 -22.34
N SER A 131 -27.46 27.61 -22.20
CA SER A 131 -26.66 27.22 -23.35
C SER A 131 -27.33 26.16 -24.23
N GLY A 132 -28.20 25.31 -23.66
CA GLY A 132 -28.80 24.16 -24.34
C GLY A 132 -27.80 23.10 -24.84
N THR A 133 -26.51 23.23 -24.50
CA THR A 133 -25.43 22.35 -24.99
C THR A 133 -24.90 21.39 -23.94
N ALA A 134 -25.41 21.47 -22.70
CA ALA A 134 -24.97 20.61 -21.62
C ALA A 134 -25.26 19.15 -21.95
N SER A 135 -24.21 18.32 -21.99
CA SER A 135 -24.36 16.87 -22.13
C SER A 135 -24.76 16.23 -20.80
N LYS A 136 -25.45 15.10 -20.82
CA LYS A 136 -25.67 14.28 -19.62
C LYS A 136 -24.42 13.44 -19.34
N VAL A 137 -23.82 13.61 -18.15
CA VAL A 137 -22.48 13.09 -17.82
C VAL A 137 -22.56 12.04 -16.72
N SER A 138 -22.39 10.77 -17.06
CA SER A 138 -22.08 9.71 -16.11
C SER A 138 -20.56 9.61 -15.90
N ARG A 139 -20.09 8.71 -15.04
CA ARG A 139 -18.66 8.56 -14.75
C ARG A 139 -17.79 8.34 -16.00
N ARG A 140 -18.27 7.56 -16.96
CA ARG A 140 -17.53 7.28 -18.21
C ARG A 140 -17.34 8.52 -19.09
N ASP A 141 -18.24 9.50 -18.97
CA ASP A 141 -18.28 10.68 -19.82
C ASP A 141 -17.40 11.81 -19.28
N VAL A 142 -17.07 11.78 -17.97
CA VAL A 142 -16.27 12.83 -17.30
C VAL A 142 -14.93 13.03 -18.00
N ALA A 143 -14.16 11.95 -18.23
CA ALA A 143 -12.84 12.06 -18.86
C ALA A 143 -12.92 12.62 -20.29
N HIS A 144 -14.00 12.31 -21.03
CA HIS A 144 -14.20 12.83 -22.38
C HIS A 144 -14.40 14.35 -22.37
N LEU A 145 -15.33 14.87 -21.56
CA LEU A 145 -15.61 16.30 -21.51
C LEU A 145 -14.44 17.09 -20.92
N VAL A 146 -13.78 16.57 -19.89
CA VAL A 146 -12.58 17.21 -19.32
C VAL A 146 -11.43 17.21 -20.32
N GLY A 147 -11.25 16.12 -21.08
CA GLY A 147 -10.28 16.07 -22.18
C GLY A 147 -10.57 17.09 -23.28
N LEU A 148 -11.84 17.32 -23.63
CA LEU A 148 -12.22 18.39 -24.56
C LEU A 148 -11.88 19.76 -23.99
N GLY A 149 -12.12 19.99 -22.69
CA GLY A 149 -11.69 21.20 -21.98
C GLY A 149 -10.19 21.45 -22.06
N ILE A 150 -9.38 20.42 -21.80
CA ILE A 150 -7.90 20.47 -21.90
C ILE A 150 -7.45 20.87 -23.32
N THR A 151 -8.19 20.47 -24.35
CA THR A 151 -7.93 20.87 -25.75
C THR A 151 -8.49 22.25 -26.13
N GLY A 152 -9.00 23.01 -25.15
CA GLY A 152 -9.52 24.37 -25.31
C GLY A 152 -10.98 24.44 -25.78
N LYS A 153 -11.70 23.32 -25.86
CA LYS A 153 -13.11 23.31 -26.25
C LYS A 153 -14.00 23.59 -25.04
N LYS A 154 -14.84 24.62 -25.15
CA LYS A 154 -15.86 24.93 -24.14
C LYS A 154 -17.04 23.99 -24.30
N VAL A 155 -17.15 23.02 -23.39
CA VAL A 155 -18.27 22.08 -23.33
C VAL A 155 -18.89 22.07 -21.94
N HIS A 156 -20.20 21.91 -21.87
CA HIS A 156 -20.94 21.84 -20.61
C HIS A 156 -21.44 20.43 -20.36
N GLY A 157 -21.55 20.05 -19.10
CA GLY A 157 -21.97 18.71 -18.69
C GLY A 157 -22.70 18.69 -17.37
N GLY A 158 -23.97 18.27 -17.39
CA GLY A 158 -24.72 17.98 -16.18
C GLY A 158 -24.38 16.58 -15.66
N THR A 159 -23.84 16.45 -14.45
CA THR A 159 -23.45 15.16 -13.88
C THR A 159 -24.65 14.39 -13.36
N THR A 160 -24.72 13.09 -13.64
CA THR A 160 -25.68 12.17 -13.02
C THR A 160 -25.27 11.87 -11.58
N ILE A 161 -26.00 11.00 -10.87
CA ILE A 161 -25.58 10.50 -9.56
C ILE A 161 -24.16 9.93 -9.62
N ALA A 162 -23.86 9.02 -10.55
CA ALA A 162 -22.51 8.45 -10.68
C ALA A 162 -21.41 9.51 -10.91
N GLY A 163 -21.64 10.49 -11.78
CA GLY A 163 -20.68 11.57 -12.02
C GLY A 163 -20.52 12.49 -10.80
N THR A 164 -21.64 12.78 -10.11
CA THR A 164 -21.68 13.62 -8.91
C THR A 164 -20.96 12.96 -7.75
N MET A 165 -21.16 11.67 -7.51
CA MET A 165 -20.43 10.92 -6.48
C MET A 165 -18.92 10.97 -6.71
N LEU A 166 -18.47 10.80 -7.96
CA LEU A 166 -17.07 10.92 -8.33
C LEU A 166 -16.52 12.31 -7.97
N LEU A 167 -17.16 13.38 -8.43
CA LEU A 167 -16.68 14.75 -8.18
C LEU A 167 -16.76 15.12 -6.69
N ALA A 168 -17.85 14.76 -6.00
CA ALA A 168 -18.03 14.95 -4.57
C ALA A 168 -16.92 14.26 -3.76
N ARG A 169 -16.62 12.99 -4.08
CA ARG A 169 -15.54 12.24 -3.43
C ARG A 169 -14.18 12.91 -3.64
N LEU A 170 -13.89 13.36 -4.87
CA LEU A 170 -12.65 14.06 -5.20
C LEU A 170 -12.51 15.41 -4.48
N ALA A 171 -13.62 16.09 -4.19
CA ALA A 171 -13.66 17.33 -3.40
C ALA A 171 -13.76 17.11 -1.88
N GLY A 172 -13.89 15.86 -1.43
CA GLY A 172 -14.01 15.49 -0.02
C GLY A 172 -15.38 15.73 0.62
N VAL A 173 -16.42 15.83 -0.20
CA VAL A 173 -17.80 15.89 0.24
C VAL A 173 -18.32 14.48 0.52
N ARG A 174 -18.78 14.24 1.75
CA ARG A 174 -19.16 12.89 2.24
C ARG A 174 -20.60 12.50 1.93
N ILE A 175 -21.48 13.48 1.75
CA ILE A 175 -22.94 13.28 1.69
C ILE A 175 -23.49 13.97 0.44
N PHE A 176 -24.41 13.28 -0.23
CA PHE A 176 -25.06 13.72 -1.46
C PHE A 176 -26.57 13.53 -1.34
N GLY A 177 -27.34 14.60 -1.53
CA GLY A 177 -28.81 14.56 -1.63
C GLY A 177 -29.29 14.57 -3.08
N THR A 178 -30.16 13.64 -3.46
CA THR A 178 -30.77 13.57 -4.80
C THR A 178 -32.24 13.15 -4.71
N GLY A 179 -32.96 13.15 -5.83
CA GLY A 179 -34.31 12.61 -5.92
C GLY A 179 -34.32 11.09 -5.81
N GLY A 180 -33.77 10.38 -6.79
CA GLY A 180 -33.95 8.93 -6.92
C GLY A 180 -32.85 8.28 -7.74
N LEU A 181 -32.30 7.19 -7.21
CA LEU A 181 -31.22 6.43 -7.83
C LEU A 181 -31.64 5.86 -9.19
N GLY A 182 -30.72 5.71 -10.13
CA GLY A 182 -30.87 4.72 -11.20
C GLY A 182 -30.90 3.29 -10.64
N GLY A 183 -31.01 2.29 -11.49
CA GLY A 183 -31.08 0.91 -11.03
C GLY A 183 -31.08 -0.09 -12.17
N VAL A 184 -31.46 -1.32 -11.86
CA VAL A 184 -31.69 -2.37 -12.86
C VAL A 184 -33.04 -2.06 -13.52
N HIS A 185 -33.06 -1.97 -14.86
CA HIS A 185 -34.32 -1.80 -15.58
C HIS A 185 -35.15 -3.09 -15.56
N ARG A 186 -36.48 -2.98 -15.72
CA ARG A 186 -37.35 -4.16 -15.88
C ARG A 186 -36.94 -4.92 -17.14
N GLY A 187 -36.68 -6.23 -17.02
CA GLY A 187 -36.09 -7.05 -18.08
C GLY A 187 -34.56 -6.95 -18.19
N GLY A 188 -33.91 -6.28 -17.23
CA GLY A 188 -32.46 -6.06 -17.16
C GLY A 188 -31.63 -7.34 -17.09
N GLU A 189 -32.21 -8.46 -16.64
CA GLU A 189 -31.56 -9.78 -16.69
C GLU A 189 -31.26 -10.26 -18.11
N ASN A 190 -31.97 -9.73 -19.11
CA ASN A 190 -31.76 -10.05 -20.52
C ASN A 190 -31.07 -8.90 -21.27
N SER A 191 -31.53 -7.66 -21.03
CA SER A 191 -31.01 -6.49 -21.74
C SER A 191 -29.68 -5.97 -21.20
N MET A 192 -29.34 -6.33 -19.95
CA MET A 192 -28.23 -5.76 -19.18
C MET A 192 -28.29 -4.23 -19.07
N ASP A 193 -29.49 -3.65 -19.18
CA ASP A 193 -29.73 -2.22 -18.98
C ASP A 193 -29.73 -1.90 -17.48
N VAL A 194 -28.53 -1.64 -16.95
CA VAL A 194 -28.25 -1.38 -15.53
C VAL A 194 -27.56 -0.03 -15.40
N SER A 195 -28.09 0.83 -14.52
CA SER A 195 -27.50 2.14 -14.28
C SER A 195 -26.09 2.04 -13.68
N ALA A 196 -25.17 2.84 -14.22
CA ALA A 196 -23.83 3.02 -13.65
C ALA A 196 -23.83 3.57 -12.22
N ASP A 197 -24.96 4.14 -11.75
CA ASP A 197 -25.11 4.59 -10.37
C ASP A 197 -24.90 3.45 -9.36
N LEU A 198 -25.31 2.22 -9.69
CA LEU A 198 -25.17 1.07 -8.79
C LEU A 198 -23.72 0.63 -8.65
N THR A 199 -22.99 0.53 -9.77
CA THR A 199 -21.56 0.24 -9.75
C THR A 199 -20.77 1.36 -9.06
N GLU A 200 -21.22 2.60 -9.19
CA GLU A 200 -20.60 3.73 -8.49
C GLU A 200 -20.77 3.64 -6.97
N LEU A 201 -21.97 3.32 -6.49
CA LEU A 201 -22.21 2.98 -5.09
C LEU A 201 -21.34 1.80 -4.62
N GLY A 202 -20.97 0.86 -5.48
CA GLY A 202 -20.04 -0.21 -5.10
C GLY A 202 -18.58 0.23 -4.85
N ARG A 203 -18.17 1.42 -5.29
CA ARG A 203 -16.73 1.80 -5.33
C ARG A 203 -16.39 3.23 -4.90
N THR A 204 -17.39 4.03 -4.53
CA THR A 204 -17.18 5.45 -4.22
C THR A 204 -17.84 5.78 -2.88
N ARG A 205 -17.01 6.07 -1.87
CA ARG A 205 -17.44 6.42 -0.50
C ARG A 205 -18.11 7.79 -0.44
N VAL A 206 -19.38 7.81 -0.80
CA VAL A 206 -20.31 8.93 -0.62
C VAL A 206 -21.63 8.35 -0.13
N ALA A 207 -22.19 8.95 0.92
CA ALA A 207 -23.53 8.63 1.39
C ALA A 207 -24.57 9.34 0.53
N VAL A 208 -25.39 8.58 -0.18
CA VAL A 208 -26.44 9.06 -1.06
C VAL A 208 -27.78 8.97 -0.33
N VAL A 209 -28.47 10.10 -0.23
CA VAL A 209 -29.83 10.18 0.29
C VAL A 209 -30.78 10.38 -0.89
N SER A 210 -31.70 9.43 -1.08
CA SER A 210 -32.68 9.47 -2.16
C SER A 210 -33.99 8.80 -1.73
N SER A 211 -35.06 8.92 -2.51
CA SER A 211 -36.31 8.19 -2.25
C SER A 211 -36.29 6.79 -2.85
N GLY A 212 -35.20 6.07 -2.60
CA GLY A 212 -34.89 4.78 -3.22
C GLY A 212 -34.36 4.95 -4.65
N CYS A 213 -34.63 3.96 -5.51
CA CYS A 213 -34.46 4.07 -6.96
C CYS A 213 -35.77 4.48 -7.62
N LYS A 214 -35.70 5.01 -8.86
CA LYS A 214 -36.89 5.46 -9.59
C LYS A 214 -37.91 4.31 -9.71
N GLY A 215 -39.17 4.57 -9.37
CA GLY A 215 -40.18 3.52 -9.13
C GLY A 215 -40.54 2.64 -10.35
N PHE A 216 -40.20 3.05 -11.57
CA PHE A 216 -40.40 2.24 -12.77
C PHE A 216 -39.30 1.19 -13.02
N LEU A 217 -38.23 1.20 -12.21
CA LEU A 217 -37.14 0.24 -12.28
C LEU A 217 -37.50 -1.08 -11.57
N ASP A 218 -36.63 -2.08 -11.68
CA ASP A 218 -36.72 -3.34 -10.96
C ASP A 218 -36.07 -3.20 -9.58
N ILE A 219 -36.90 -2.96 -8.56
CA ILE A 219 -36.44 -2.71 -7.19
C ILE A 219 -35.76 -3.95 -6.57
N PRO A 220 -36.38 -5.16 -6.59
CA PRO A 220 -35.72 -6.36 -6.08
C PRO A 220 -34.33 -6.59 -6.69
N ARG A 221 -34.21 -6.55 -8.02
CA ARG A 221 -32.90 -6.75 -8.68
C ARG A 221 -31.92 -5.63 -8.41
N THR A 222 -32.41 -4.40 -8.23
CA THR A 222 -31.54 -3.27 -7.83
C THR A 222 -30.92 -3.52 -6.45
N LEU A 223 -31.67 -4.07 -5.49
CA LEU A 223 -31.14 -4.39 -4.16
C LEU A 223 -30.15 -5.55 -4.22
N GLU A 224 -30.44 -6.62 -4.96
CA GLU A 224 -29.51 -7.75 -5.16
C GLU A 224 -28.19 -7.31 -5.82
N PHE A 225 -28.28 -6.39 -6.78
CA PHE A 225 -27.10 -5.83 -7.43
C PHE A 225 -26.25 -5.01 -6.44
N LEU A 226 -26.89 -4.18 -5.61
CA LEU A 226 -26.21 -3.37 -4.60
C LEU A 226 -25.56 -4.25 -3.52
N GLU A 227 -26.22 -5.33 -3.10
CA GLU A 227 -25.66 -6.35 -2.20
C GLU A 227 -24.41 -6.97 -2.81
N THR A 228 -24.47 -7.42 -4.06
CA THR A 228 -23.35 -8.01 -4.79
C THR A 228 -22.14 -7.06 -4.87
N HIS A 229 -22.41 -5.75 -4.98
CA HIS A 229 -21.38 -4.71 -5.05
C HIS A 229 -20.91 -4.21 -3.67
N GLY A 230 -21.40 -4.78 -2.56
CA GLY A 230 -21.02 -4.35 -1.21
C GLY A 230 -21.48 -2.94 -0.85
N ALA A 231 -22.50 -2.42 -1.54
CA ALA A 231 -23.09 -1.11 -1.25
C ALA A 231 -24.11 -1.24 -0.11
N PHE A 232 -23.94 -0.45 0.94
CA PHE A 232 -24.86 -0.45 2.07
C PHE A 232 -26.21 0.16 1.66
N VAL A 233 -27.32 -0.44 2.12
CA VAL A 233 -28.67 0.09 1.90
C VAL A 233 -29.45 0.07 3.21
N ALA A 234 -30.00 1.22 3.61
CA ALA A 234 -30.97 1.31 4.71
C ALA A 234 -32.10 2.29 4.37
N THR A 235 -33.30 2.01 4.86
CA THR A 235 -34.44 2.93 4.76
C THR A 235 -34.69 3.63 6.10
N PHE A 236 -34.96 4.94 6.06
CA PHE A 236 -35.36 5.66 7.24
C PHE A 236 -36.72 5.18 7.76
N ALA A 237 -36.77 4.93 9.06
CA ALA A 237 -37.96 4.44 9.75
C ALA A 237 -39.11 5.44 9.71
N ASP A 238 -38.80 6.75 9.63
CA ASP A 238 -39.75 7.87 9.51
C ASP A 238 -41.02 7.75 10.37
N GLY A 239 -40.84 7.31 11.62
CA GLY A 239 -41.91 7.14 12.61
C GLY A 239 -42.59 5.76 12.59
N ARG A 240 -42.30 4.91 11.60
CA ARG A 240 -42.77 3.53 11.51
C ARG A 240 -41.90 2.60 12.37
N THR A 241 -42.51 1.54 12.91
CA THR A 241 -41.83 0.52 13.72
C THR A 241 -41.77 -0.82 12.97
N GLY A 242 -40.72 -1.61 13.21
CA GLY A 242 -40.55 -2.94 12.62
C GLY A 242 -39.95 -2.92 11.21
N LYS A 243 -40.40 -3.85 10.36
CA LYS A 243 -39.88 -4.00 8.99
C LYS A 243 -40.47 -2.92 8.09
N VAL A 244 -39.61 -2.07 7.54
CA VAL A 244 -39.95 -0.98 6.63
C VAL A 244 -39.62 -1.38 5.20
N ASP A 245 -40.50 -1.05 4.26
CA ASP A 245 -40.26 -1.28 2.83
C ASP A 245 -39.27 -0.27 2.28
N PHE A 246 -38.46 -0.72 1.32
CA PHE A 246 -37.68 0.19 0.50
C PHE A 246 -38.66 1.07 -0.31
N PRO A 247 -38.50 2.41 -0.35
CA PRO A 247 -39.43 3.28 -1.06
C PRO A 247 -39.28 3.15 -2.59
N ALA A 248 -40.39 3.28 -3.31
CA ALA A 248 -40.46 3.23 -4.77
C ALA A 248 -40.63 4.64 -5.36
N PHE A 249 -39.77 5.58 -4.94
CA PHE A 249 -39.75 6.97 -5.40
C PHE A 249 -41.03 7.76 -5.06
N TRP A 250 -42.10 7.61 -5.85
CA TRP A 250 -43.41 8.26 -5.60
C TRP A 250 -44.24 7.56 -4.53
N ALA A 251 -44.02 6.25 -4.34
CA ALA A 251 -44.70 5.46 -3.32
C ALA A 251 -43.78 5.23 -2.13
N ARG A 252 -44.33 5.38 -0.93
CA ARG A 252 -43.60 5.16 0.33
C ARG A 252 -43.20 3.71 0.55
N ASP A 253 -43.96 2.77 -0.01
CA ASP A 253 -43.74 1.33 0.10
C ASP A 253 -43.68 0.71 -1.31
N SER A 254 -42.62 -0.06 -1.59
CA SER A 254 -42.43 -0.75 -2.87
C SER A 254 -42.99 -2.18 -2.90
N GLY A 255 -43.38 -2.74 -1.76
CA GLY A 255 -43.61 -4.18 -1.58
C GLY A 255 -42.31 -4.99 -1.42
N THR A 256 -41.15 -4.36 -1.48
CA THR A 256 -39.83 -4.98 -1.26
C THR A 256 -39.26 -4.49 0.08
N ARG A 257 -38.85 -5.43 0.94
CA ARG A 257 -38.30 -5.08 2.25
C ARG A 257 -36.95 -4.40 2.11
N SER A 258 -36.72 -3.35 2.90
CA SER A 258 -35.41 -2.74 2.98
C SER A 258 -34.44 -3.69 3.69
N PRO A 259 -33.17 -3.81 3.24
CA PRO A 259 -32.18 -4.65 3.91
C PRO A 259 -31.96 -4.25 5.37
N LEU A 260 -31.97 -2.95 5.65
CA LEU A 260 -31.82 -2.38 6.98
C LEU A 260 -32.76 -1.18 7.18
N VAL A 261 -33.02 -0.85 8.44
CA VAL A 261 -33.81 0.31 8.83
C VAL A 261 -32.97 1.21 9.72
N VAL A 262 -32.90 2.50 9.40
CA VAL A 262 -32.19 3.52 10.19
C VAL A 262 -33.21 4.43 10.88
N GLN A 263 -33.01 4.71 12.17
CA GLN A 263 -34.01 5.43 12.97
C GLN A 263 -33.83 6.95 12.87
N THR A 264 -32.60 7.42 13.04
CA THR A 264 -32.30 8.86 13.12
C THR A 264 -31.16 9.27 12.18
N GLU A 265 -31.10 10.56 11.87
CA GLU A 265 -30.01 11.14 11.08
C GLU A 265 -28.66 11.02 11.81
N ARG A 266 -28.69 11.00 13.15
CA ARG A 266 -27.51 10.74 13.97
C ARG A 266 -27.00 9.30 13.82
N ASP A 267 -27.90 8.32 13.71
CA ASP A 267 -27.51 6.93 13.44
C ASP A 267 -26.89 6.80 12.05
N ALA A 268 -27.49 7.42 11.03
CA ALA A 268 -26.94 7.47 9.69
C ALA A 268 -25.56 8.16 9.68
N ALA A 269 -25.40 9.28 10.39
CA ALA A 269 -24.11 9.96 10.54
C ALA A 269 -23.07 9.08 11.24
N ALA A 270 -23.46 8.33 12.28
CA ALA A 270 -22.59 7.39 12.97
C ALA A 270 -22.17 6.22 12.06
N MET A 271 -23.06 5.73 11.19
CA MET A 271 -22.74 4.72 10.17
C MET A 271 -21.73 5.25 9.14
N ILE A 272 -21.91 6.49 8.66
CA ILE A 272 -20.95 7.16 7.75
C ILE A 272 -19.59 7.31 8.44
N LEU A 273 -19.59 7.75 9.70
CA LEU A 273 -18.36 7.87 10.48
C LEU A 273 -17.68 6.52 10.71
N ALA A 274 -18.44 5.47 10.99
CA ALA A 274 -17.93 4.11 11.13
C ALA A 274 -17.35 3.60 9.81
N GLN A 275 -18.02 3.84 8.69
CA GLN A 275 -17.54 3.51 7.35
C GLN A 275 -16.20 4.18 7.05
N GLU A 276 -16.08 5.48 7.34
CA GLU A 276 -14.83 6.24 7.19
C GLU A 276 -13.73 5.68 8.10
N ARG A 277 -14.03 5.36 9.36
CA ARG A 277 -13.08 4.81 10.34
C ARG A 277 -12.62 3.39 10.02
N LEU A 278 -13.48 2.58 9.40
CA LEU A 278 -13.17 1.21 8.97
C LEU A 278 -12.49 1.15 7.60
N GLY A 279 -12.34 2.28 6.91
CA GLY A 279 -11.72 2.34 5.57
C GLY A 279 -12.55 1.65 4.48
N ILE A 280 -13.86 1.50 4.66
CA ILE A 280 -14.75 0.90 3.67
C ILE A 280 -15.01 1.93 2.56
N GLU A 281 -14.62 1.64 1.32
CA GLU A 281 -14.70 2.60 0.19
C GLU A 281 -15.98 2.51 -0.65
N SER A 282 -16.90 1.58 -0.35
CA SER A 282 -18.22 1.57 -1.00
C SER A 282 -19.07 2.75 -0.51
N GLY A 283 -20.11 3.11 -1.26
CA GLY A 283 -21.10 4.11 -0.89
C GLY A 283 -22.18 3.56 0.05
N MET A 284 -22.98 4.45 0.60
CA MET A 284 -24.15 4.13 1.42
C MET A 284 -25.39 4.73 0.79
N LEU A 285 -26.43 3.93 0.56
CA LEU A 285 -27.74 4.40 0.17
C LEU A 285 -28.64 4.50 1.40
N PHE A 286 -28.97 5.72 1.79
CA PHE A 286 -30.00 6.00 2.78
C PHE A 286 -31.31 6.38 2.07
N ALA A 287 -32.21 5.41 1.95
CA ALA A 287 -33.49 5.61 1.32
C ALA A 287 -34.44 6.38 2.26
N ASN A 288 -34.93 7.53 1.82
CA ASN A 288 -35.85 8.40 2.52
C ASN A 288 -37.23 8.38 1.82
N PRO A 289 -38.25 7.77 2.43
CA PRO A 289 -39.61 7.78 1.91
C PRO A 289 -40.11 9.21 1.65
N ILE A 290 -40.82 9.40 0.55
CA ILE A 290 -41.49 10.67 0.22
C ILE A 290 -42.47 11.09 1.35
N PRO A 291 -42.63 12.39 1.66
CA PRO A 291 -43.65 12.85 2.61
C PRO A 291 -45.04 12.32 2.26
N GLU A 292 -45.84 11.99 3.28
CA GLU A 292 -47.12 11.30 3.13
C GLU A 292 -48.13 12.11 2.30
N GLU A 293 -48.18 13.42 2.50
CA GLU A 293 -49.04 14.35 1.78
C GLU A 293 -48.72 14.47 0.28
N HIS A 294 -47.54 14.01 -0.13
CA HIS A 294 -47.06 14.06 -1.51
C HIS A 294 -46.92 12.67 -2.15
N ALA A 295 -47.18 11.60 -1.39
CA ALA A 295 -47.08 10.23 -1.87
C ALA A 295 -48.19 9.92 -2.89
N ILE A 296 -47.83 9.15 -3.92
CA ILE A 296 -48.80 8.51 -4.82
C ILE A 296 -48.86 7.04 -4.44
N PRO A 297 -50.04 6.49 -4.10
CA PRO A 297 -50.17 5.09 -3.69
C PRO A 297 -49.57 4.14 -4.73
N ARG A 298 -48.88 3.09 -4.27
CA ARG A 298 -48.23 2.10 -5.14
C ARG A 298 -49.21 1.51 -6.17
N ALA A 299 -50.40 1.12 -5.74
CA ALA A 299 -51.40 0.53 -6.63
C ALA A 299 -51.82 1.47 -7.77
N GLU A 300 -51.87 2.78 -7.52
CA GLU A 300 -52.12 3.79 -8.56
C GLU A 300 -50.91 3.92 -9.49
N MET A 301 -49.71 3.96 -8.91
CA MET A 301 -48.47 4.15 -9.65
C MET A 301 -48.09 2.95 -10.52
N ASP A 302 -48.40 1.73 -10.07
CA ASP A 302 -48.15 0.50 -10.81
C ASP A 302 -48.87 0.49 -12.16
N VAL A 303 -50.15 0.89 -12.19
CA VAL A 303 -50.96 0.98 -13.43
C VAL A 303 -50.36 1.99 -14.41
N VAL A 304 -49.97 3.16 -13.90
CA VAL A 304 -49.38 4.21 -14.72
C VAL A 304 -47.99 3.81 -15.25
N ILE A 305 -47.16 3.17 -14.42
CA ILE A 305 -45.84 2.68 -14.81
C ILE A 305 -45.98 1.58 -15.86
N GLU A 306 -46.88 0.62 -15.66
CA GLU A 306 -47.09 -0.48 -16.60
C GLU A 306 -47.53 0.04 -17.97
N THR A 307 -48.43 1.02 -17.99
CA THR A 307 -48.85 1.70 -19.22
C THR A 307 -47.66 2.40 -19.89
N ALA A 308 -46.90 3.21 -19.15
CA ALA A 308 -45.78 3.97 -19.70
C ALA A 308 -44.64 3.08 -20.22
N VAL A 309 -44.32 1.99 -19.52
CA VAL A 309 -43.27 1.03 -19.92
C VAL A 309 -43.72 0.21 -21.13
N THR A 310 -44.98 -0.24 -21.18
CA THR A 310 -45.52 -0.97 -22.34
C THR A 310 -45.49 -0.10 -23.59
N GLU A 311 -45.98 1.14 -23.50
CA GLU A 311 -45.92 2.08 -24.62
C GLU A 311 -44.48 2.40 -25.06
N ALA A 312 -43.53 2.44 -24.13
CA ALA A 312 -42.12 2.67 -24.45
C ALA A 312 -41.55 1.53 -25.32
N VAL A 313 -41.88 0.28 -24.95
CA VAL A 313 -41.48 -0.92 -25.70
C VAL A 313 -42.14 -0.95 -27.08
N GLU A 314 -43.46 -0.71 -27.16
CA GLU A 314 -44.21 -0.69 -28.43
C GLU A 314 -43.67 0.36 -29.41
N LYS A 315 -43.24 1.52 -28.89
CA LYS A 315 -42.66 2.62 -29.70
C LYS A 315 -41.15 2.48 -29.91
N GLY A 316 -40.52 1.43 -29.39
CA GLY A 316 -39.10 1.11 -29.62
C GLY A 316 -38.11 2.01 -28.87
N PHE A 317 -38.50 2.63 -27.75
CA PHE A 317 -37.56 3.39 -26.92
C PHE A 317 -36.66 2.45 -26.11
N THR A 318 -35.34 2.52 -26.32
CA THR A 318 -34.35 1.66 -25.65
C THR A 318 -33.13 2.45 -25.17
N GLY A 319 -32.36 1.89 -24.23
CA GLY A 319 -31.15 2.51 -23.71
C GLY A 319 -31.39 3.91 -23.12
N SER A 320 -30.56 4.89 -23.48
CA SER A 320 -30.60 6.24 -22.89
C SER A 320 -31.86 7.04 -23.22
N THR A 321 -32.63 6.68 -24.25
CA THR A 321 -33.87 7.37 -24.65
C THR A 321 -35.12 6.83 -23.93
N ASN A 322 -35.03 5.65 -23.31
CA ASN A 322 -36.13 5.01 -22.59
C ASN A 322 -36.56 5.82 -21.36
N THR A 323 -35.61 6.18 -20.50
CA THR A 323 -35.90 6.89 -19.24
C THR A 323 -36.62 8.24 -19.45
N PRO A 324 -36.18 9.14 -20.36
CA PRO A 324 -36.89 10.38 -20.63
C PRO A 324 -38.33 10.16 -21.13
N TYR A 325 -38.56 9.17 -22.00
CA TYR A 325 -39.89 8.85 -22.50
C TYR A 325 -40.82 8.37 -21.38
N VAL A 326 -40.39 7.38 -20.58
CA VAL A 326 -41.20 6.82 -19.49
C VAL A 326 -41.56 7.91 -18.47
N LEU A 327 -40.61 8.77 -18.10
CA LEU A 327 -40.88 9.88 -17.18
C LEU A 327 -41.85 10.91 -17.76
N GLY A 328 -41.71 11.27 -19.04
CA GLY A 328 -42.64 12.17 -19.74
C GLY A 328 -44.05 11.60 -19.77
N ARG A 329 -44.18 10.31 -20.05
CA ARG A 329 -45.48 9.64 -20.11
C ARG A 329 -46.13 9.51 -18.72
N ILE A 330 -45.36 9.19 -17.69
CA ILE A 330 -45.85 9.18 -16.29
C ILE A 330 -46.36 10.58 -15.89
N ARG A 331 -45.66 11.65 -16.28
CA ARG A 331 -46.09 13.04 -16.02
C ARG A 331 -47.46 13.34 -16.61
N GLU A 332 -47.69 12.95 -17.86
CA GLU A 332 -49.00 13.10 -18.53
C GLU A 332 -50.09 12.29 -17.83
N LEU A 333 -49.84 11.00 -17.60
CA LEU A 333 -50.82 10.08 -17.00
C LEU A 333 -51.20 10.46 -15.58
N THR A 334 -50.27 11.04 -14.81
CA THR A 334 -50.50 11.53 -13.44
C THR A 334 -51.01 12.97 -13.39
N ARG A 335 -51.23 13.62 -14.54
CA ARG A 335 -51.65 15.04 -14.63
C ARG A 335 -50.78 15.94 -13.74
N GLU A 336 -49.45 15.85 -13.92
CA GLU A 336 -48.42 16.59 -13.16
C GLU A 336 -48.23 16.21 -11.69
N ARG A 337 -49.05 15.31 -11.11
CA ARG A 337 -48.86 14.88 -9.71
C ARG A 337 -47.48 14.27 -9.46
N SER A 338 -46.95 13.50 -10.41
CA SER A 338 -45.60 12.94 -10.32
C SER A 338 -44.50 14.02 -10.31
N THR A 339 -44.68 15.13 -11.04
CA THR A 339 -43.78 16.29 -11.02
C THR A 339 -43.79 16.98 -9.65
N LEU A 340 -44.97 17.19 -9.07
CA LEU A 340 -45.13 17.78 -7.73
C LEU A 340 -44.49 16.88 -6.65
N ALA A 341 -44.77 15.57 -6.71
CA ALA A 341 -44.16 14.58 -5.84
C ALA A 341 -42.62 14.57 -5.97
N ASN A 342 -42.08 14.66 -7.18
CA ASN A 342 -40.63 14.74 -7.43
C ASN A 342 -39.99 15.97 -6.77
N LYS A 343 -40.66 17.13 -6.81
CA LYS A 343 -40.17 18.35 -6.13
C LYS A 343 -40.20 18.19 -4.62
N ALA A 344 -41.24 17.59 -4.08
CA ALA A 344 -41.38 17.34 -2.65
C ALA A 344 -40.32 16.36 -2.14
N LEU A 345 -40.16 15.21 -2.81
CA LEU A 345 -39.22 14.18 -2.39
C LEU A 345 -37.77 14.66 -2.47
N VAL A 346 -37.38 15.40 -3.52
CA VAL A 346 -35.98 15.87 -3.62
C VAL A 346 -35.67 16.88 -2.53
N ARG A 347 -36.60 17.79 -2.21
CA ARG A 347 -36.45 18.73 -1.09
C ARG A 347 -36.35 18.00 0.25
N ALA A 348 -37.18 16.98 0.47
CA ALA A 348 -37.12 16.15 1.68
C ALA A 348 -35.79 15.40 1.80
N ASN A 349 -35.27 14.85 0.69
CA ASN A 349 -34.00 14.13 0.66
C ASN A 349 -32.82 15.06 0.92
N VAL A 350 -32.81 16.25 0.31
CA VAL A 350 -31.77 17.26 0.54
C VAL A 350 -31.81 17.79 1.98
N ALA A 351 -33.00 18.00 2.55
CA ALA A 351 -33.14 18.37 3.96
C ALA A 351 -32.59 17.26 4.88
N ARG A 352 -32.92 15.99 4.61
CA ARG A 352 -32.40 14.87 5.40
C ARG A 352 -30.89 14.69 5.23
N ALA A 353 -30.36 14.80 4.02
CA ALA A 353 -28.91 14.80 3.76
C ALA A 353 -28.20 15.91 4.54
N THR A 354 -28.81 17.10 4.60
CA THR A 354 -28.31 18.24 5.38
C THR A 354 -28.26 17.92 6.87
N ASN A 355 -29.34 17.36 7.44
CA ASN A 355 -29.38 16.97 8.84
C ASN A 355 -28.32 15.90 9.16
N ILE A 356 -28.12 14.91 8.29
CA ILE A 356 -27.06 13.90 8.44
C ILE A 356 -25.68 14.57 8.41
N ALA A 357 -25.44 15.53 7.52
CA ALA A 357 -24.17 16.25 7.43
C ALA A 357 -23.88 17.08 8.69
N VAL A 358 -24.92 17.69 9.25
CA VAL A 358 -24.84 18.41 10.54
C VAL A 358 -24.52 17.47 11.69
N GLU A 359 -25.21 16.33 11.80
CA GLU A 359 -24.92 15.33 12.84
C GLU A 359 -23.52 14.73 12.68
N LEU A 360 -23.06 14.48 11.45
CA LEU A 360 -21.71 13.99 11.17
C LEU A 360 -20.64 15.00 11.60
N SER A 361 -20.84 16.28 11.30
CA SER A 361 -19.98 17.37 11.76
C SER A 361 -19.92 17.43 13.29
N LYS A 362 -21.07 17.34 13.98
CA LYS A 362 -21.13 17.26 15.45
C LYS A 362 -20.40 16.04 16.02
N LEU A 363 -20.53 14.87 15.42
CA LEU A 363 -19.83 13.65 15.89
C LEU A 363 -18.31 13.75 15.72
N LEU A 364 -17.85 14.49 14.71
CA LEU A 364 -16.43 14.77 14.48
C LEU A 364 -15.88 15.81 15.47
N ASP A 365 -16.69 16.79 15.87
CA ASP A 365 -16.31 17.84 16.84
C ASP A 365 -16.47 17.38 18.31
N GLY A 366 -17.44 16.50 18.60
CA GLY A 366 -17.88 16.08 19.93
C GLY A 366 -17.01 15.05 20.65
N GLY A 367 -15.87 14.64 20.08
CA GLY A 367 -14.91 13.73 20.72
C GLY A 367 -14.12 14.32 21.90
N ALA A 368 -14.49 15.51 22.39
CA ALA A 368 -13.71 16.32 23.33
C ALA A 368 -14.35 16.60 24.72
N GLY A 369 -15.44 15.93 25.15
CA GLY A 369 -15.90 16.10 26.54
C GLY A 369 -17.03 15.18 27.07
N SER A 370 -16.68 14.38 28.10
CA SER A 370 -17.49 13.82 29.23
C SER A 370 -18.70 12.89 28.97
N GLU A 371 -19.03 11.80 29.69
CA GLU A 371 -18.66 11.18 30.99
C GLU A 371 -18.78 9.63 30.97
N SER A 372 -18.16 9.00 31.98
CA SER A 372 -17.93 7.57 32.24
C SER A 372 -19.10 6.76 32.79
N VAL A 373 -19.27 5.49 32.33
CA VAL A 373 -19.82 4.36 33.12
C VAL A 373 -19.03 3.08 32.82
N SER A 374 -18.77 2.28 33.86
CA SER A 374 -17.75 1.23 33.96
C SER A 374 -18.15 -0.17 33.44
N SER A 375 -17.20 -0.77 32.71
CA SER A 375 -16.75 -2.18 32.65
C SER A 375 -17.76 -3.35 32.58
N ASN A 376 -17.76 -4.08 31.45
CA ASN A 376 -17.04 -5.36 31.35
C ASN A 376 -16.93 -5.95 29.93
N THR A 377 -15.76 -6.57 29.67
CA THR A 377 -15.42 -7.62 28.68
C THR A 377 -15.54 -7.32 27.18
N PHE A 378 -14.44 -6.81 26.60
CA PHE A 378 -13.78 -7.25 25.35
C PHE A 378 -12.46 -6.46 25.26
N VAL A 379 -11.30 -7.13 25.30
CA VAL A 379 -9.98 -6.45 25.28
C VAL A 379 -9.60 -6.11 23.85
N SER A 380 -10.28 -5.09 23.35
CA SER A 380 -9.82 -4.11 22.37
C SER A 380 -8.72 -3.27 23.03
N GLY A 381 -7.59 -3.08 22.35
CA GLY A 381 -6.54 -2.21 22.86
C GLY A 381 -5.35 -2.10 21.91
N TYR A 382 -5.37 -1.09 21.05
CA TYR A 382 -4.19 -0.26 20.80
C TYR A 382 -4.65 1.18 20.63
N ASP A 383 -4.32 1.98 21.63
CA ASP A 383 -4.47 3.43 21.66
C ASP A 383 -3.58 4.08 20.60
N ALA A 384 -4.20 4.71 19.59
CA ALA A 384 -3.49 5.60 18.67
C ALA A 384 -3.44 7.01 19.26
N ALA A 385 -2.35 7.30 19.98
CA ALA A 385 -1.98 8.66 20.33
C ALA A 385 -1.78 9.50 19.05
N ALA A 386 -2.50 10.61 18.96
CA ALA A 386 -2.53 11.51 17.81
C ALA A 386 -1.12 11.99 17.37
N ALA A 387 -0.70 11.57 16.17
CA ALA A 387 0.45 12.11 15.47
C ALA A 387 0.06 13.41 14.72
N LYS A 388 0.79 14.49 15.01
CA LYS A 388 0.68 15.79 14.33
C LYS A 388 1.04 15.68 12.83
N PRO A 389 0.56 16.62 11.98
CA PRO A 389 0.85 16.61 10.56
C PRO A 389 2.35 16.83 10.30
N THR A 390 2.98 15.92 9.58
CA THR A 390 4.33 16.10 9.05
C THR A 390 4.29 16.93 7.77
N ALA A 391 5.03 18.03 7.82
CA ALA A 391 5.51 18.87 6.71
C ALA A 391 6.22 18.02 5.62
N PRO A 392 6.62 18.57 4.44
CA PRO A 392 7.26 17.78 3.38
C PRO A 392 8.34 16.90 4.00
N ALA A 393 8.24 15.57 3.77
CA ALA A 393 8.76 14.52 4.65
C ALA A 393 9.99 14.98 5.44
N LYS A 394 9.75 15.46 6.68
CA LYS A 394 10.85 15.67 7.60
C LYS A 394 11.51 14.31 7.77
N ALA A 395 12.85 14.31 7.74
CA ALA A 395 13.65 13.17 8.19
C ALA A 395 12.99 12.54 9.43
N PRO A 396 12.80 11.20 9.46
CA PRO A 396 12.24 10.52 10.63
C PRO A 396 12.97 11.00 11.89
N LYS A 397 12.23 11.26 12.97
CA LYS A 397 12.84 11.73 14.23
C LYS A 397 13.92 10.72 14.64
N PRO A 398 15.13 11.17 14.97
CA PRO A 398 16.23 10.28 15.27
C PRO A 398 15.86 9.39 16.47
N SER A 399 15.82 8.09 16.24
CA SER A 399 15.53 7.06 17.21
C SER A 399 16.65 6.06 17.09
N LYS A 400 17.57 6.07 18.05
CA LYS A 400 18.76 5.23 18.01
C LYS A 400 18.36 3.75 17.96
N ALA A 401 18.97 2.99 17.07
CA ALA A 401 18.78 1.55 16.92
C ALA A 401 20.11 0.82 17.02
N ASP A 402 20.11 -0.42 17.48
CA ASP A 402 21.25 -1.31 17.37
C ASP A 402 21.34 -1.87 15.94
N VAL A 403 20.18 -2.19 15.36
CA VAL A 403 20.03 -2.79 14.03
C VAL A 403 19.00 -2.00 13.20
N LEU A 404 19.37 -1.65 11.97
CA LEU A 404 18.45 -1.16 10.95
C LEU A 404 18.42 -2.19 9.81
N VAL A 405 17.23 -2.68 9.46
CA VAL A 405 17.03 -3.57 8.32
C VAL A 405 16.40 -2.77 7.19
N ALA A 406 17.13 -2.57 6.11
CA ALA A 406 16.63 -2.07 4.84
C ALA A 406 16.21 -3.27 3.98
N GLY A 407 14.94 -3.63 4.02
CA GLY A 407 14.50 -4.84 3.32
C GLY A 407 13.00 -4.95 3.13
N SER A 408 12.63 -5.99 2.39
CA SER A 408 11.26 -6.26 1.98
C SER A 408 10.33 -6.66 3.12
N VAL A 409 9.07 -6.27 2.96
CA VAL A 409 7.92 -6.81 3.69
C VAL A 409 6.83 -7.13 2.67
N ALA A 410 6.15 -8.25 2.85
CA ALA A 410 5.15 -8.74 1.90
C ALA A 410 3.98 -9.44 2.61
N ILE A 411 2.85 -9.54 1.90
CA ILE A 411 1.80 -10.50 2.25
C ILE A 411 2.16 -11.85 1.62
N ASP A 412 2.28 -12.87 2.45
CA ASP A 412 2.51 -14.25 2.03
C ASP A 412 1.18 -15.02 2.05
N LEU A 413 0.85 -15.67 0.93
CA LEU A 413 -0.28 -16.58 0.78
C LEU A 413 0.25 -18.00 0.54
N SER A 414 -0.04 -18.90 1.46
CA SER A 414 0.27 -20.34 1.34
C SER A 414 -0.99 -21.10 0.95
N CYS A 415 -1.02 -21.65 -0.26
CA CYS A 415 -2.11 -22.42 -0.81
C CYS A 415 -1.77 -23.92 -0.76
N ASP A 416 -2.23 -24.60 0.30
CA ASP A 416 -1.94 -26.02 0.51
C ASP A 416 -2.99 -26.87 -0.21
N TYR A 417 -2.56 -27.70 -1.17
CA TYR A 417 -3.46 -28.59 -1.91
C TYR A 417 -4.17 -29.57 -0.96
N HIS A 418 -5.49 -29.66 -1.10
CA HIS A 418 -6.32 -30.48 -0.22
C HIS A 418 -7.31 -31.32 -1.05
N PRO A 419 -6.89 -32.47 -1.59
CA PRO A 419 -7.70 -33.27 -2.52
C PRO A 419 -9.03 -33.70 -1.89
N LEU A 420 -10.10 -33.65 -2.69
CA LEU A 420 -11.43 -34.15 -2.32
C LEU A 420 -11.53 -35.63 -2.71
N GLY A 421 -11.24 -36.54 -1.77
CA GLY A 421 -11.41 -37.99 -1.99
C GLY A 421 -10.19 -38.83 -1.60
N ASP A 422 -9.98 -39.91 -2.34
CA ASP A 422 -8.99 -40.96 -2.04
C ASP A 422 -7.57 -40.37 -1.91
N LYS A 423 -6.89 -40.62 -0.78
CA LYS A 423 -5.61 -39.98 -0.35
C LYS A 423 -4.39 -40.26 -1.24
N LYS A 424 -4.57 -40.79 -2.45
CA LYS A 424 -3.48 -41.15 -3.37
C LYS A 424 -2.99 -39.97 -4.22
N ASP A 425 -3.77 -38.91 -4.32
CA ASP A 425 -3.40 -37.74 -5.11
C ASP A 425 -2.67 -36.71 -4.26
N VAL A 426 -1.37 -36.55 -4.49
CA VAL A 426 -0.51 -35.71 -3.65
C VAL A 426 -0.29 -34.34 -4.26
N SER A 427 -0.32 -34.18 -5.58
CA SER A 427 0.02 -32.93 -6.27
C SER A 427 -1.19 -32.24 -6.91
N PRO A 428 -1.22 -30.90 -6.96
CA PRO A 428 -2.28 -30.17 -7.64
C PRO A 428 -2.24 -30.41 -9.17
N HIS A 429 -3.41 -30.47 -9.79
CA HIS A 429 -3.59 -30.65 -11.23
C HIS A 429 -3.42 -29.34 -11.99
N MET A 430 -2.60 -29.37 -13.04
CA MET A 430 -2.38 -28.22 -13.90
C MET A 430 -3.63 -27.91 -14.75
N ARG A 431 -3.85 -26.61 -15.04
CA ARG A 431 -4.91 -26.12 -15.93
C ARG A 431 -6.35 -26.40 -15.44
N THR A 432 -6.53 -26.61 -14.14
CA THR A 432 -7.84 -26.71 -13.49
C THR A 432 -7.81 -26.06 -12.11
N SER A 433 -8.98 -25.89 -11.48
CA SER A 433 -9.10 -25.44 -10.10
C SER A 433 -8.80 -26.58 -9.13
N ASN A 434 -7.98 -26.31 -8.13
CA ASN A 434 -7.57 -27.30 -7.12
C ASN A 434 -8.16 -26.92 -5.76
N PRO A 435 -8.90 -27.81 -5.09
CA PRO A 435 -9.31 -27.59 -3.71
C PRO A 435 -8.07 -27.39 -2.82
N ALA A 436 -8.06 -26.34 -2.01
CA ALA A 436 -6.90 -25.97 -1.20
C ALA A 436 -7.31 -25.30 0.10
N ARG A 437 -6.42 -25.33 1.09
CA ARG A 437 -6.48 -24.49 2.28
C ARG A 437 -5.52 -23.32 2.09
N ILE A 438 -6.06 -22.09 2.10
CA ILE A 438 -5.25 -20.88 1.90
C ILE A 438 -5.04 -20.20 3.24
N ASN A 439 -3.78 -19.99 3.61
CA ASN A 439 -3.38 -19.25 4.81
C ASN A 439 -2.66 -17.96 4.40
N GLN A 440 -2.88 -16.90 5.16
CA GLN A 440 -2.23 -15.61 4.96
C GLN A 440 -1.31 -15.28 6.15
N SER A 441 -0.12 -14.79 5.86
CA SER A 441 0.86 -14.32 6.85
C SER A 441 1.61 -13.08 6.35
N ILE A 442 2.35 -12.41 7.24
CA ILE A 442 3.32 -11.39 6.83
C ILE A 442 4.68 -12.04 6.64
N GLY A 443 5.25 -11.85 5.47
CA GLY A 443 6.58 -12.31 5.11
C GLY A 443 7.46 -11.18 4.58
N GLY A 444 8.39 -11.55 3.72
CA GLY A 444 9.49 -10.69 3.27
C GLY A 444 10.75 -10.88 4.10
N VAL A 445 11.89 -10.92 3.42
CA VAL A 445 13.19 -11.22 4.05
C VAL A 445 13.56 -10.14 5.05
N GLY A 446 13.36 -8.85 4.69
CA GLY A 446 13.61 -7.74 5.61
C GLY A 446 12.78 -7.83 6.88
N HIS A 447 11.48 -8.12 6.74
CA HIS A 447 10.59 -8.35 7.86
C HIS A 447 11.05 -9.51 8.76
N ASN A 448 11.34 -10.68 8.18
CA ASN A 448 11.73 -11.86 8.95
C ASN A 448 13.05 -11.63 9.72
N VAL A 449 14.05 -11.01 9.09
CA VAL A 449 15.32 -10.65 9.75
C VAL A 449 15.09 -9.67 10.90
N ALA A 450 14.30 -8.62 10.67
CA ALA A 450 13.99 -7.62 11.69
C ALA A 450 13.23 -8.23 12.87
N LEU A 451 12.23 -9.07 12.58
CA LEU A 451 11.40 -9.72 13.59
C LEU A 451 12.22 -10.73 14.41
N ALA A 452 13.10 -11.50 13.79
CA ALA A 452 13.98 -12.43 14.50
C ALA A 452 14.96 -11.70 15.43
N ALA A 453 15.59 -10.63 14.94
CA ALA A 453 16.47 -9.79 15.75
C ALA A 453 15.72 -9.13 16.94
N HIS A 454 14.46 -8.74 16.73
CA HIS A 454 13.61 -8.14 17.76
C HIS A 454 13.14 -9.17 18.81
N ARG A 455 12.72 -10.35 18.37
CA ARG A 455 12.15 -11.40 19.25
C ARG A 455 13.20 -12.10 20.11
N VAL A 456 14.44 -12.24 19.63
CA VAL A 456 15.47 -13.00 20.36
C VAL A 456 15.92 -12.32 21.64
N SER A 457 15.88 -10.99 21.72
CA SER A 457 16.26 -10.25 22.91
C SER A 457 15.61 -8.87 22.98
N LYS A 458 15.04 -8.54 24.14
CA LYS A 458 14.45 -7.21 24.42
C LYS A 458 15.49 -6.09 24.55
N ASP A 459 16.77 -6.44 24.73
CA ASP A 459 17.86 -5.47 24.88
C ASP A 459 18.32 -4.90 23.53
N ILE A 460 17.74 -5.37 22.43
CA ILE A 460 18.13 -5.03 21.06
C ILE A 460 17.05 -4.15 20.44
N SER A 461 17.44 -2.93 20.10
CA SER A 461 16.57 -2.00 19.38
C SER A 461 16.68 -2.21 17.87
N VAL A 462 15.57 -2.59 17.24
CA VAL A 462 15.50 -2.92 15.81
C VAL A 462 14.59 -1.94 15.10
N ARG A 463 14.97 -1.54 13.88
CA ARG A 463 14.15 -0.74 12.96
C ARG A 463 14.06 -1.44 11.61
N LEU A 464 12.88 -1.43 11.02
CA LEU A 464 12.65 -1.89 9.65
C LEU A 464 12.40 -0.68 8.75
N CYS A 465 13.29 -0.46 7.78
CA CYS A 465 13.06 0.45 6.68
C CYS A 465 12.57 -0.34 5.47
N SER A 466 11.33 -0.08 5.05
CA SER A 466 10.67 -0.82 3.96
C SER A 466 9.72 0.06 3.16
N LEU A 467 9.14 -0.52 2.10
CA LEU A 467 8.13 0.11 1.26
C LEU A 467 6.84 -0.70 1.32
N ILE A 468 5.71 -0.01 1.41
CA ILE A 468 4.37 -0.58 1.25
C ILE A 468 3.54 0.32 0.35
N GLY A 469 2.52 -0.24 -0.27
CA GLY A 469 1.51 0.53 -0.98
C GLY A 469 0.50 1.17 -0.02
N ASP A 470 -0.13 2.24 -0.49
CA ASP A 470 -1.40 2.70 0.07
C ASP A 470 -2.55 1.80 -0.41
N ASP A 471 -2.53 0.55 0.04
CA ASP A 471 -3.51 -0.49 -0.26
C ASP A 471 -3.84 -1.36 0.97
N VAL A 472 -4.86 -2.21 0.86
CA VAL A 472 -5.31 -3.09 1.96
C VAL A 472 -4.18 -3.98 2.47
N ALA A 473 -3.33 -4.47 1.56
CA ALA A 473 -2.17 -5.27 1.92
C ALA A 473 -1.16 -4.46 2.75
N GLY A 474 -0.93 -3.19 2.41
CA GLY A 474 -0.06 -2.27 3.15
C GLY A 474 -0.60 -1.97 4.54
N VAL A 475 -1.90 -1.74 4.68
CA VAL A 475 -2.56 -1.56 5.99
C VAL A 475 -2.43 -2.83 6.84
N THR A 476 -2.61 -4.00 6.23
CA THR A 476 -2.45 -5.30 6.89
C THR A 476 -1.02 -5.50 7.39
N VAL A 477 -0.03 -5.17 6.55
CA VAL A 477 1.40 -5.19 6.92
C VAL A 477 1.66 -4.26 8.11
N LEU A 478 1.24 -3.00 8.07
CA LEU A 478 1.48 -2.04 9.16
C LEU A 478 0.88 -2.54 10.48
N SER A 479 -0.38 -2.97 10.44
CA SER A 479 -1.09 -3.46 11.63
C SER A 479 -0.38 -4.67 12.25
N SER A 480 0.13 -5.58 11.42
CA SER A 480 0.85 -6.76 11.89
C SER A 480 2.25 -6.44 12.41
N LEU A 481 2.96 -5.46 11.81
CA LEU A 481 4.26 -4.99 12.31
C LEU A 481 4.10 -4.39 13.72
N GLU A 482 3.08 -3.55 13.90
CA GLU A 482 2.76 -2.94 15.19
C GLU A 482 2.36 -3.99 16.23
N ALA A 483 1.50 -4.94 15.86
CA ALA A 483 1.13 -6.06 16.75
C ALA A 483 2.33 -6.93 17.14
N SER A 484 3.37 -7.00 16.31
CA SER A 484 4.61 -7.74 16.55
C SER A 484 5.65 -6.95 17.35
N GLY A 485 5.37 -5.69 17.70
CA GLY A 485 6.28 -4.81 18.44
C GLY A 485 7.36 -4.13 17.58
N LEU A 486 7.29 -4.25 16.24
CA LEU A 486 8.21 -3.59 15.33
C LEU A 486 7.73 -2.16 15.05
N GLU A 487 8.61 -1.18 15.25
CA GLU A 487 8.31 0.22 14.93
C GLU A 487 8.22 0.45 13.42
N THR A 488 7.14 1.11 13.00
CA THR A 488 6.82 1.39 11.60
C THR A 488 7.37 2.73 11.10
N THR A 489 8.13 3.46 11.93
CA THR A 489 8.63 4.83 11.63
C THR A 489 9.40 4.94 10.30
N TYR A 490 10.11 3.89 9.89
CA TYR A 490 10.89 3.84 8.66
C TYR A 490 10.21 3.07 7.53
N VAL A 491 8.97 2.61 7.72
CA VAL A 491 8.17 2.00 6.67
C VAL A 491 7.50 3.12 5.88
N ARG A 492 7.94 3.30 4.64
CA ARG A 492 7.40 4.35 3.76
C ARG A 492 6.22 3.79 2.99
N GLN A 493 5.06 4.40 3.19
CA GLN A 493 3.87 4.15 2.39
C GLN A 493 3.93 4.96 1.09
N LEU A 494 3.80 4.28 -0.04
CA LEU A 494 3.75 4.88 -1.37
C LEU A 494 2.29 5.15 -1.74
N SER A 495 1.93 6.43 -1.78
CA SER A 495 0.60 6.88 -2.14
C SER A 495 0.34 6.76 -3.65
N SER A 496 -0.88 7.11 -4.10
CA SER A 496 -1.27 7.11 -5.51
C SER A 496 -0.42 8.03 -6.42
N GLU A 497 0.51 8.81 -5.86
CA GLU A 497 1.41 9.72 -6.59
C GLU A 497 2.45 9.00 -7.45
N TYR A 498 2.78 7.73 -7.15
CA TYR A 498 3.69 6.93 -8.00
C TYR A 498 2.84 5.99 -8.88
N HIS A 499 2.75 6.22 -10.19
CA HIS A 499 1.87 5.42 -11.05
C HIS A 499 2.47 4.03 -11.37
N GLY A 500 1.61 3.00 -11.45
CA GLY A 500 1.91 1.74 -12.17
C GLY A 500 2.68 0.64 -11.43
N SER A 501 3.14 0.81 -10.18
CA SER A 501 3.92 -0.23 -9.48
C SER A 501 3.99 -0.10 -7.93
N ASN A 502 2.96 0.42 -7.27
CA ASN A 502 2.98 0.69 -5.82
C ASN A 502 2.25 -0.34 -4.98
N ARG A 503 1.87 -1.48 -5.55
CA ARG A 503 1.16 -2.49 -4.76
C ARG A 503 2.10 -3.02 -3.68
N THR A 504 1.59 -3.15 -2.46
CA THR A 504 2.34 -3.83 -1.40
C THR A 504 2.74 -5.20 -1.89
N ALA A 505 4.00 -5.58 -1.65
CA ALA A 505 4.53 -6.82 -2.19
C ALA A 505 3.71 -8.04 -1.73
N GLN A 506 3.57 -9.01 -2.62
CA GLN A 506 2.82 -10.24 -2.36
C GLN A 506 3.61 -11.45 -2.82
N TYR A 507 3.53 -12.52 -2.04
CA TYR A 507 4.12 -13.80 -2.36
C TYR A 507 3.02 -14.86 -2.28
N VAL A 508 2.89 -15.69 -3.31
CA VAL A 508 1.92 -16.78 -3.35
C VAL A 508 2.65 -18.08 -3.58
N ALA A 509 2.57 -19.00 -2.63
CA ALA A 509 3.10 -20.35 -2.72
C ALA A 509 1.95 -21.35 -2.90
N VAL A 510 2.10 -22.27 -3.83
CA VAL A 510 1.22 -23.43 -3.99
C VAL A 510 2.00 -24.66 -3.56
N ASN A 511 1.45 -25.38 -2.59
CA ASN A 511 2.06 -26.58 -2.02
C ASN A 511 1.23 -27.82 -2.37
N ASP A 512 1.90 -28.97 -2.39
CA ASP A 512 1.27 -30.28 -2.53
C ASP A 512 0.58 -30.70 -1.20
N ALA A 513 -0.09 -31.86 -1.17
CA ALA A 513 -0.79 -32.35 0.01
C ALA A 513 0.14 -32.71 1.18
N GLU A 514 1.44 -32.85 0.90
CA GLU A 514 2.52 -33.05 1.87
C GLU A 514 3.19 -31.73 2.30
N LYS A 515 2.68 -30.59 1.81
CA LYS A 515 3.18 -29.22 2.01
C LYS A 515 4.53 -28.93 1.37
N ASN A 516 4.97 -29.73 0.39
CA ASN A 516 6.13 -29.40 -0.42
C ASN A 516 5.76 -28.30 -1.42
N LEU A 517 6.66 -27.33 -1.61
CA LEU A 517 6.45 -26.26 -2.58
C LEU A 517 6.43 -26.81 -4.01
N VAL A 518 5.33 -26.56 -4.71
CA VAL A 518 5.16 -26.91 -6.14
C VAL A 518 5.54 -25.73 -7.03
N VAL A 519 4.99 -24.55 -6.74
CA VAL A 519 5.28 -23.31 -7.47
C VAL A 519 5.06 -22.10 -6.57
N ALA A 520 5.85 -21.05 -6.76
CA ALA A 520 5.62 -19.77 -6.12
C ALA A 520 5.68 -18.62 -7.13
N MET A 521 4.87 -17.59 -6.87
CA MET A 521 4.86 -16.32 -7.60
C MET A 521 5.17 -15.19 -6.60
N ALA A 522 6.12 -14.32 -6.96
CA ALA A 522 6.52 -13.21 -6.11
C ALA A 522 6.33 -11.88 -6.85
N ASP A 523 5.35 -11.08 -6.43
CA ASP A 523 5.19 -9.69 -6.86
C ASP A 523 5.92 -8.78 -5.86
N MET A 524 7.17 -8.47 -6.19
CA MET A 524 8.08 -7.66 -5.36
C MET A 524 8.42 -6.32 -6.03
N GLY A 525 7.64 -5.91 -7.03
CA GLY A 525 7.95 -4.78 -7.91
C GLY A 525 8.13 -3.46 -7.17
N ILE A 526 7.48 -3.28 -6.02
CA ILE A 526 7.59 -2.06 -5.20
C ILE A 526 9.02 -1.76 -4.75
N PHE A 527 9.88 -2.78 -4.56
CA PHE A 527 11.28 -2.60 -4.14
C PHE A 527 12.25 -2.38 -5.31
N ALA A 528 11.90 -2.87 -6.50
CA ALA A 528 12.74 -2.75 -7.70
C ALA A 528 12.44 -1.48 -8.51
N ASN A 529 11.20 -0.99 -8.46
CA ASN A 529 10.71 0.08 -9.34
C ASN A 529 10.77 1.48 -8.72
N HIS A 530 11.02 1.60 -7.40
CA HIS A 530 11.04 2.87 -6.68
C HIS A 530 12.38 3.09 -5.97
N SER A 531 12.95 4.28 -6.12
CA SER A 531 14.27 4.62 -5.56
C SER A 531 14.22 5.96 -4.80
N PHE A 532 14.71 5.96 -3.54
CA PHE A 532 14.67 7.10 -2.63
C PHE A 532 16.01 7.28 -1.86
N PRO A 533 17.14 7.50 -2.54
CA PRO A 533 18.47 7.50 -1.92
C PRO A 533 18.64 8.52 -0.80
N GLU A 534 18.06 9.71 -0.92
CA GLU A 534 18.12 10.74 0.14
C GLU A 534 17.30 10.35 1.38
N TYR A 535 16.19 9.61 1.19
CA TYR A 535 15.43 9.05 2.30
C TYR A 535 16.23 7.95 3.01
N TRP A 536 16.92 7.08 2.26
CA TRP A 536 17.75 6.02 2.85
C TRP A 536 18.91 6.58 3.66
N LYS A 537 19.65 7.56 3.12
CA LYS A 537 20.68 8.30 3.88
C LYS A 537 20.14 8.88 5.17
N SER A 538 18.97 9.54 5.09
CA SER A 538 18.28 10.10 6.24
C SER A 538 17.86 9.03 7.26
N ALA A 539 17.41 7.86 6.77
CA ALA A 539 17.02 6.74 7.61
C ALA A 539 18.20 6.19 8.41
N VAL A 540 19.33 5.91 7.74
CA VAL A 540 20.56 5.46 8.41
C VAL A 540 21.08 6.51 9.39
N ALA A 541 21.15 7.78 8.98
CA ALA A 541 21.63 8.87 9.83
C ALA A 541 20.74 9.11 11.06
N GLY A 542 19.42 8.92 10.91
CA GLY A 542 18.45 9.04 11.99
C GLY A 542 18.50 7.87 12.97
N ALA A 543 18.64 6.65 12.47
CA ALA A 543 18.68 5.44 13.30
C ALA A 543 20.05 5.23 13.96
N ARG A 544 21.14 5.71 13.34
CA ARG A 544 22.54 5.49 13.76
C ARG A 544 22.81 4.03 14.17
N PRO A 545 22.49 3.06 13.29
CA PRO A 545 22.61 1.66 13.63
C PRO A 545 24.07 1.26 13.82
N ARG A 546 24.32 0.24 14.64
CA ARG A 546 25.62 -0.45 14.63
C ARG A 546 25.73 -1.34 13.40
N TRP A 547 24.62 -1.98 13.03
CA TRP A 547 24.50 -2.82 11.85
C TRP A 547 23.34 -2.39 10.96
N LEU A 548 23.63 -2.17 9.68
CA LEU A 548 22.68 -2.04 8.60
C LEU A 548 22.59 -3.38 7.87
N VAL A 549 21.41 -3.99 7.81
CA VAL A 549 21.14 -5.14 6.95
C VAL A 549 20.49 -4.64 5.67
N VAL A 550 20.96 -5.09 4.51
CA VAL A 550 20.40 -4.77 3.19
C VAL A 550 20.01 -6.09 2.52
N ASP A 551 18.74 -6.26 2.19
CA ASP A 551 18.30 -7.44 1.44
C ASP A 551 18.43 -7.24 -0.08
N GLY A 552 18.48 -8.34 -0.84
CA GLY A 552 18.59 -8.33 -2.30
C GLY A 552 17.29 -7.96 -3.04
N ASN A 553 16.21 -7.57 -2.36
CA ASN A 553 14.95 -7.19 -3.04
C ASN A 553 15.02 -5.81 -3.69
N TRP A 554 15.87 -4.92 -3.18
CA TRP A 554 16.10 -3.60 -3.75
C TRP A 554 16.71 -3.70 -5.15
N SER A 555 16.47 -2.67 -5.97
CA SER A 555 17.18 -2.56 -7.24
C SER A 555 18.70 -2.56 -7.02
N PRO A 556 19.53 -3.05 -7.97
CA PRO A 556 20.99 -3.04 -7.82
C PRO A 556 21.59 -1.66 -7.51
N ARG A 557 20.99 -0.60 -8.06
CA ARG A 557 21.33 0.80 -7.75
C ARG A 557 21.10 1.13 -6.28
N ASP A 558 20.02 0.62 -5.73
CA ASP A 558 19.55 0.96 -4.39
C ASP A 558 20.23 0.14 -3.31
N VAL A 559 20.57 -1.13 -3.61
CA VAL A 559 21.53 -1.91 -2.81
C VAL A 559 22.83 -1.10 -2.63
N ARG A 560 23.36 -0.53 -3.71
CA ARG A 560 24.57 0.32 -3.65
C ARG A 560 24.35 1.61 -2.84
N ALA A 561 23.20 2.25 -2.99
CA ALA A 561 22.89 3.46 -2.24
C ALA A 561 22.75 3.19 -0.73
N TRP A 562 22.16 2.05 -0.34
CA TRP A 562 22.09 1.62 1.06
C TRP A 562 23.48 1.33 1.65
N ILE A 563 24.32 0.60 0.91
CA ILE A 563 25.72 0.35 1.28
C ILE A 563 26.45 1.67 1.52
N GLN A 564 26.34 2.61 0.59
CA GLN A 564 26.97 3.92 0.69
C GLN A 564 26.46 4.73 1.90
N ALA A 565 25.14 4.75 2.12
CA ALA A 565 24.54 5.41 3.27
C ALA A 565 25.04 4.84 4.60
N GLY A 566 25.24 3.51 4.67
CA GLY A 566 25.81 2.84 5.82
C GLY A 566 27.24 3.28 6.11
N ARG A 567 28.08 3.31 5.06
CA ARG A 567 29.48 3.73 5.15
C ARG A 567 29.63 5.18 5.63
N GLU A 568 28.82 6.09 5.11
CA GLU A 568 28.82 7.51 5.49
C GLU A 568 28.51 7.72 6.99
N GLN A 569 27.83 6.76 7.62
CA GLN A 569 27.52 6.76 9.06
C GLN A 569 28.42 5.82 9.88
N ALA A 570 29.47 5.26 9.27
CA ALA A 570 30.40 4.30 9.87
C ALA A 570 29.72 3.09 10.53
N CYS A 571 28.57 2.64 9.99
CA CYS A 571 27.91 1.42 10.45
C CYS A 571 28.41 0.20 9.67
N LYS A 572 28.37 -0.96 10.32
CA LYS A 572 28.66 -2.24 9.67
C LYS A 572 27.52 -2.64 8.75
N VAL A 573 27.82 -3.20 7.58
CA VAL A 573 26.82 -3.57 6.57
C VAL A 573 26.78 -5.08 6.36
N ALA A 574 25.61 -5.68 6.53
CA ALA A 574 25.33 -7.07 6.19
C ALA A 574 24.42 -7.15 4.95
N PHE A 575 24.75 -8.00 4.00
CA PHE A 575 23.94 -8.23 2.80
C PHE A 575 23.27 -9.61 2.84
N GLU A 576 21.95 -9.65 2.69
CA GLU A 576 21.18 -10.89 2.54
C GLU A 576 20.73 -11.08 1.09
N PRO A 577 21.17 -12.13 0.38
CA PRO A 577 20.96 -12.22 -1.07
C PRO A 577 19.53 -12.55 -1.52
N VAL A 578 18.66 -13.05 -0.62
CA VAL A 578 17.23 -13.37 -0.82
C VAL A 578 16.96 -14.58 -1.72
N SER A 579 17.51 -14.60 -2.94
CA SER A 579 17.32 -15.69 -3.90
C SER A 579 18.39 -15.67 -4.99
N THR A 580 18.52 -16.76 -5.76
CA THR A 580 19.45 -16.84 -6.90
C THR A 580 19.25 -15.72 -7.92
N ALA A 581 18.01 -15.34 -8.21
CA ALA A 581 17.70 -14.28 -9.17
C ALA A 581 18.04 -12.87 -8.66
N LYS A 582 18.02 -12.66 -7.34
CA LYS A 582 18.25 -11.36 -6.70
C LYS A 582 19.70 -11.17 -6.25
N SER A 583 20.37 -12.26 -5.87
CA SER A 583 21.74 -12.25 -5.36
C SER A 583 22.75 -11.68 -6.37
N VAL A 584 22.51 -11.89 -7.67
CA VAL A 584 23.33 -11.34 -8.76
C VAL A 584 23.36 -9.81 -8.80
N GLY A 585 22.32 -9.14 -8.26
CA GLY A 585 22.18 -7.70 -8.27
C GLY A 585 23.31 -6.97 -7.54
N LEU A 586 23.97 -7.64 -6.59
CA LEU A 586 25.14 -7.08 -5.91
C LEU A 586 26.34 -6.88 -6.85
N PHE A 587 26.44 -7.65 -7.94
CA PHE A 587 27.57 -7.61 -8.88
C PHE A 587 27.15 -7.18 -10.29
N ALA A 588 26.19 -6.25 -10.40
CA ALA A 588 25.76 -5.69 -11.68
C ALA A 588 26.79 -4.68 -12.27
N ARG A 589 26.91 -4.64 -13.61
CA ARG A 589 27.92 -3.85 -14.35
C ARG A 589 27.77 -2.33 -14.27
N GLU A 590 26.54 -1.82 -14.20
CA GLU A 590 26.24 -0.40 -14.49
C GLU A 590 26.15 0.51 -13.24
N HIS A 591 26.82 0.14 -12.15
CA HIS A 591 26.67 0.79 -10.84
C HIS A 591 28.03 1.17 -10.21
N PRO A 592 28.05 2.13 -9.25
CA PRO A 592 29.30 2.58 -8.63
C PRO A 592 30.13 1.42 -8.06
N HIS A 593 31.46 1.61 -8.13
CA HIS A 593 32.48 0.65 -7.73
C HIS A 593 32.25 0.12 -6.30
N LEU A 594 32.23 -1.20 -6.12
CA LEU A 594 32.19 -1.81 -4.79
C LEU A 594 33.61 -1.81 -4.21
N GLY A 595 33.81 -1.22 -3.03
CA GLY A 595 35.12 -1.24 -2.37
C GLY A 595 35.58 -2.67 -2.06
N VAL A 596 36.90 -2.88 -2.07
CA VAL A 596 37.53 -4.12 -1.63
C VAL A 596 38.23 -3.93 -0.27
N PHE A 597 38.51 -5.01 0.43
CA PHE A 597 39.31 -5.01 1.66
C PHE A 597 40.63 -4.24 1.47
N PRO A 598 41.05 -3.38 2.42
CA PRO A 598 40.56 -3.21 3.80
C PRO A 598 39.33 -2.30 3.96
N ASP A 599 38.82 -1.72 2.88
CA ASP A 599 37.73 -0.74 2.92
C ASP A 599 36.51 -1.19 2.07
N PRO A 600 35.97 -2.39 2.38
CA PRO A 600 34.88 -2.98 1.62
C PRO A 600 33.58 -2.20 1.86
N GLY A 601 32.65 -2.29 0.90
CA GLY A 601 31.31 -1.75 1.12
C GLY A 601 30.44 -2.59 2.05
N ILE A 602 30.74 -3.89 2.16
CA ILE A 602 29.97 -4.87 2.90
C ILE A 602 30.91 -5.56 3.87
N ASP A 603 30.48 -5.74 5.11
CA ASP A 603 31.25 -6.45 6.13
C ASP A 603 30.92 -7.94 6.16
N MET A 604 29.66 -8.29 5.91
CA MET A 604 29.19 -9.67 5.96
C MET A 604 28.10 -9.98 4.92
N ALA A 605 28.06 -11.22 4.43
CA ALA A 605 26.87 -11.77 3.76
C ALA A 605 26.57 -13.18 4.23
N SER A 606 25.30 -13.59 4.13
CA SER A 606 24.84 -14.93 4.53
C SER A 606 24.10 -15.69 3.41
N PRO A 607 24.74 -15.95 2.26
CA PRO A 607 24.10 -16.72 1.19
C PRO A 607 23.84 -18.17 1.58
N ASN A 608 22.83 -18.82 1.00
CA ASN A 608 22.87 -20.27 0.84
C ASN A 608 23.80 -20.67 -0.33
N HIS A 609 24.07 -21.97 -0.52
CA HIS A 609 25.03 -22.40 -1.56
C HIS A 609 24.58 -22.09 -3.00
N TYR A 610 23.27 -22.02 -3.27
CA TYR A 610 22.75 -21.64 -4.59
C TYR A 610 22.94 -20.15 -4.86
N GLU A 611 22.61 -19.31 -3.89
CA GLU A 611 22.84 -17.86 -3.94
C GLU A 611 24.31 -17.52 -4.07
N LEU A 612 25.18 -18.22 -3.34
CA LEU A 612 26.63 -18.07 -3.41
C LEU A 612 27.15 -18.33 -4.82
N THR A 613 26.69 -19.42 -5.44
CA THR A 613 27.07 -19.76 -6.82
C THR A 613 26.63 -18.65 -7.77
N ALA A 614 25.38 -18.19 -7.69
CA ALA A 614 24.87 -17.11 -8.53
C ALA A 614 25.65 -15.79 -8.34
N MET A 615 26.02 -15.44 -7.09
CA MET A 615 26.85 -14.28 -6.80
C MET A 615 28.24 -14.40 -7.41
N TYR A 616 28.87 -15.57 -7.29
CA TYR A 616 30.19 -15.85 -7.85
C TYR A 616 30.18 -15.75 -9.37
N ASP A 617 29.20 -16.37 -10.02
CA ASP A 617 29.08 -16.35 -11.48
C ASP A 617 28.84 -14.92 -11.98
N ALA A 618 27.94 -14.17 -11.34
CA ALA A 618 27.69 -12.78 -11.69
C ALA A 618 28.94 -11.89 -11.52
N ALA A 619 29.68 -12.04 -10.41
CA ALA A 619 30.92 -11.31 -10.18
C ALA A 619 31.97 -11.60 -11.26
N LYS A 620 32.12 -12.88 -11.61
CA LYS A 620 33.03 -13.34 -12.67
C LYS A 620 32.64 -12.77 -14.04
N GLU A 621 31.38 -12.96 -14.45
CA GLU A 621 30.88 -12.54 -15.76
C GLU A 621 30.90 -11.02 -15.94
N ASN A 622 30.78 -10.27 -14.85
CA ASN A 622 30.77 -8.82 -14.85
C ASN A 622 32.14 -8.19 -14.56
N GLY A 623 33.22 -8.98 -14.53
CA GLY A 623 34.59 -8.50 -14.48
C GLY A 623 35.07 -8.04 -13.10
N PHE A 624 34.36 -8.39 -12.02
CA PHE A 624 34.78 -8.08 -10.65
C PHE A 624 36.02 -8.88 -10.23
N PHE A 625 36.35 -9.96 -10.92
CA PHE A 625 37.57 -10.74 -10.67
C PHE A 625 38.74 -10.36 -11.57
N ASP A 626 38.59 -9.28 -12.35
CA ASP A 626 39.60 -8.83 -13.32
C ASP A 626 40.21 -7.46 -12.93
N THR A 627 39.89 -6.92 -11.75
CA THR A 627 40.38 -5.59 -11.32
C THR A 627 41.69 -5.67 -10.54
N PRO A 628 42.60 -4.69 -10.69
CA PRO A 628 43.87 -4.66 -9.95
C PRO A 628 43.69 -4.70 -8.43
N GLU A 629 42.65 -4.05 -7.92
CA GLU A 629 42.35 -3.98 -6.49
C GLU A 629 41.91 -5.35 -5.95
N TRP A 630 41.15 -6.12 -6.75
CA TRP A 630 40.79 -7.48 -6.40
C TRP A 630 42.00 -8.41 -6.37
N PHE A 631 42.86 -8.34 -7.40
CA PHE A 631 44.11 -9.13 -7.44
C PHE A 631 45.02 -8.82 -6.25
N ALA A 632 45.15 -7.54 -5.86
CA ALA A 632 45.96 -7.15 -4.72
C ALA A 632 45.54 -7.84 -3.40
N VAL A 633 44.24 -8.09 -3.21
CA VAL A 633 43.73 -8.80 -2.02
C VAL A 633 43.89 -10.31 -2.15
N ILE A 634 43.57 -10.89 -3.32
CA ILE A 634 43.64 -12.34 -3.54
C ILE A 634 45.07 -12.86 -3.51
N ASP A 635 46.01 -12.13 -4.11
CA ASP A 635 47.42 -12.51 -4.12
C ASP A 635 47.99 -12.53 -2.70
N ALA A 636 47.50 -11.66 -1.81
CA ALA A 636 47.89 -11.62 -0.41
C ALA A 636 47.45 -12.86 0.39
N PHE A 637 46.48 -13.63 -0.10
CA PHE A 637 46.09 -14.90 0.53
C PHE A 637 47.13 -16.01 0.33
N ALA A 638 48.08 -15.84 -0.60
CA ALA A 638 49.21 -16.76 -0.87
C ALA A 638 48.78 -18.24 -1.05
N MET A 639 47.67 -18.47 -1.75
CA MET A 639 47.12 -19.81 -1.94
C MET A 639 47.76 -20.55 -3.11
N HIS A 640 48.40 -21.69 -2.84
CA HIS A 640 48.84 -22.65 -3.85
C HIS A 640 48.40 -24.07 -3.46
N GLY A 641 47.77 -24.81 -4.37
CA GLY A 641 47.40 -26.22 -4.12
C GLY A 641 46.38 -26.44 -2.99
N ALA A 642 45.49 -25.48 -2.71
CA ALA A 642 44.64 -25.46 -1.51
C ALA A 642 43.53 -26.52 -1.44
N ARG A 643 43.38 -27.41 -2.43
CA ARG A 643 42.27 -28.38 -2.47
C ARG A 643 42.27 -29.32 -1.25
N GLU A 644 43.40 -29.90 -0.89
CA GLU A 644 43.48 -30.78 0.30
C GLU A 644 43.12 -30.04 1.58
N ARG A 645 43.53 -28.76 1.68
CA ARG A 645 43.19 -27.90 2.80
C ARG A 645 41.69 -27.59 2.86
N PHE A 646 41.05 -27.34 1.72
CA PHE A 646 39.59 -27.18 1.65
C PHE A 646 38.85 -28.44 2.10
N VAL A 647 39.28 -29.63 1.63
CA VAL A 647 38.68 -30.90 2.05
C VAL A 647 38.83 -31.10 3.56
N TYR A 648 39.98 -30.75 4.12
CA TYR A 648 40.24 -30.84 5.56
C TYR A 648 39.38 -29.89 6.40
N LEU A 649 39.21 -28.64 5.95
CA LEU A 649 38.47 -27.60 6.68
C LEU A 649 36.94 -27.69 6.49
N THR A 650 36.50 -28.37 5.43
CA THR A 650 35.09 -28.47 5.04
C THR A 650 34.69 -29.94 4.87
N SER A 651 34.54 -30.40 3.62
CA SER A 651 34.39 -31.80 3.24
C SER A 651 34.76 -31.98 1.77
N ARG A 652 34.96 -33.24 1.33
CA ARG A 652 35.16 -33.55 -0.09
C ARG A 652 33.98 -33.07 -0.94
N GLU A 653 32.76 -33.31 -0.47
CA GLU A 653 31.54 -32.94 -1.17
C GLU A 653 31.42 -31.43 -1.37
N LEU A 654 31.65 -30.62 -0.32
CA LEU A 654 31.58 -29.16 -0.43
C LEU A 654 32.72 -28.60 -1.30
N THR A 655 33.90 -29.22 -1.24
CA THR A 655 35.05 -28.84 -2.08
C THR A 655 34.78 -29.14 -3.55
N ASP A 656 34.23 -30.31 -3.87
CA ASP A 656 33.91 -30.71 -5.24
C ASP A 656 32.75 -29.87 -5.80
N ALA A 657 31.83 -29.40 -4.96
CA ALA A 657 30.81 -28.41 -5.31
C ALA A 657 31.37 -26.98 -5.49
N GLY A 658 32.66 -26.74 -5.22
CA GLY A 658 33.32 -25.45 -5.42
C GLY A 658 33.05 -24.40 -4.35
N ILE A 659 32.29 -24.71 -3.30
CA ILE A 659 31.84 -23.74 -2.29
C ILE A 659 33.03 -22.98 -1.64
N PRO A 660 34.10 -23.64 -1.16
CA PRO A 660 35.25 -22.93 -0.59
C PRO A 660 35.87 -21.96 -1.59
N VAL A 661 36.05 -22.38 -2.85
CA VAL A 661 36.64 -21.55 -3.92
C VAL A 661 35.79 -20.32 -4.20
N GLN A 662 34.47 -20.49 -4.28
CA GLN A 662 33.52 -19.39 -4.50
C GLN A 662 33.59 -18.35 -3.37
N THR A 663 33.58 -18.80 -2.10
CA THR A 663 33.70 -17.87 -0.95
C THR A 663 34.99 -17.07 -1.01
N ILE A 664 36.11 -17.71 -1.33
CA ILE A 664 37.43 -17.08 -1.42
C ILE A 664 37.49 -15.95 -2.46
N HIS A 665 36.90 -16.15 -3.65
CA HIS A 665 36.91 -15.12 -4.70
C HIS A 665 36.02 -13.92 -4.35
N LEU A 666 35.00 -14.12 -3.53
CA LEU A 666 34.11 -13.06 -3.08
C LEU A 666 34.63 -12.31 -1.84
N LEU A 667 35.55 -12.90 -1.08
CA LEU A 667 36.13 -12.30 0.14
C LEU A 667 36.65 -10.87 -0.04
N PRO A 668 37.35 -10.50 -1.14
CA PRO A 668 37.80 -9.13 -1.32
C PRO A 668 36.68 -8.09 -1.21
N TYR A 669 35.48 -8.42 -1.68
CA TYR A 669 34.31 -7.53 -1.61
C TYR A 669 33.47 -7.72 -0.35
N ILE A 670 33.46 -8.94 0.20
CA ILE A 670 32.65 -9.35 1.36
C ILE A 670 33.58 -10.11 2.31
N PRO A 671 34.27 -9.44 3.24
CA PRO A 671 35.34 -10.06 4.02
C PRO A 671 34.88 -11.16 4.98
N THR A 672 33.57 -11.27 5.26
CA THR A 672 32.99 -12.35 6.06
C THR A 672 31.79 -12.96 5.33
N ILE A 673 31.87 -14.24 4.98
CA ILE A 673 30.77 -14.96 4.33
C ILE A 673 30.36 -16.11 5.23
N VAL A 674 29.07 -16.16 5.56
CA VAL A 674 28.46 -17.22 6.38
C VAL A 674 27.51 -18.02 5.50
N THR A 675 28.04 -19.05 4.84
CA THR A 675 27.27 -19.86 3.89
C THR A 675 26.37 -20.86 4.63
N LYS A 676 25.06 -20.72 4.42
CA LYS A 676 24.02 -21.59 4.99
C LYS A 676 23.95 -22.87 4.14
N LEU A 677 24.21 -24.05 4.73
CA LEU A 677 24.29 -25.33 4.02
C LEU A 677 23.16 -26.31 4.40
N GLY A 678 22.07 -25.80 4.96
CA GLY A 678 20.93 -26.59 5.42
C GLY A 678 21.33 -27.60 6.50
N SER A 679 21.01 -28.88 6.29
CA SER A 679 21.33 -29.96 7.23
C SER A 679 22.83 -30.21 7.43
N LYS A 680 23.70 -29.62 6.61
CA LYS A 680 25.16 -29.72 6.74
C LYS A 680 25.76 -28.64 7.65
N GLY A 681 24.92 -27.74 8.18
CA GLY A 681 25.34 -26.66 9.07
C GLY A 681 25.74 -25.39 8.31
N VAL A 682 26.82 -24.75 8.74
CA VAL A 682 27.21 -23.41 8.28
C VAL A 682 28.71 -23.33 8.03
N LEU A 683 29.11 -22.83 6.85
CA LEU A 683 30.51 -22.55 6.54
C LEU A 683 30.81 -21.06 6.77
N LEU A 684 31.70 -20.76 7.70
CA LEU A 684 32.27 -19.43 7.88
C LEU A 684 33.57 -19.32 7.09
N THR A 685 33.67 -18.33 6.20
CA THR A 685 34.91 -17.93 5.53
C THR A 685 35.16 -16.44 5.79
N ALA A 686 36.34 -16.05 6.27
CA ALA A 686 36.64 -14.65 6.57
C ALA A 686 38.09 -14.23 6.28
N ILE A 687 38.29 -12.97 5.88
CA ILE A 687 39.60 -12.31 5.93
C ILE A 687 39.90 -11.92 7.37
N LEU A 688 41.08 -12.29 7.85
CA LEU A 688 41.62 -11.82 9.13
C LEU A 688 42.53 -10.61 8.87
N ALA A 689 42.27 -9.51 9.56
CA ALA A 689 43.18 -8.37 9.57
C ALA A 689 44.52 -8.75 10.21
N LYS A 690 45.59 -8.01 9.91
CA LYS A 690 46.96 -8.26 10.38
C LYS A 690 47.06 -8.50 11.91
N ASP A 691 46.26 -7.76 12.67
CA ASP A 691 46.27 -7.78 14.13
C ASP A 691 45.11 -8.60 14.73
N ASP A 692 44.39 -9.39 13.93
CA ASP A 692 43.29 -10.23 14.43
C ASP A 692 43.82 -11.25 15.47
N PRO A 693 43.25 -11.31 16.69
CA PRO A 693 43.72 -12.20 17.75
C PRO A 693 43.79 -13.68 17.37
N ARG A 694 42.92 -14.14 16.45
CA ARG A 694 42.86 -15.53 16.00
C ARG A 694 44.12 -15.97 15.29
N LEU A 695 44.89 -15.04 14.71
CA LEU A 695 46.18 -15.35 14.10
C LEU A 695 47.21 -15.84 15.13
N ARG A 696 47.03 -15.52 16.41
CA ARG A 696 47.95 -15.88 17.52
C ARG A 696 47.35 -16.92 18.46
N ASP A 697 46.06 -17.22 18.36
CA ASP A 697 45.41 -18.23 19.18
C ASP A 697 45.65 -19.64 18.62
N ARG A 698 46.34 -20.47 19.41
CA ARG A 698 46.61 -21.89 19.08
C ARG A 698 45.34 -22.72 18.93
N LYS A 699 44.25 -22.34 19.59
CA LYS A 699 42.97 -23.06 19.45
C LYS A 699 42.39 -22.84 18.06
N GLU A 700 42.62 -21.66 17.49
CA GLU A 700 42.07 -21.23 16.21
C GLU A 700 42.91 -21.65 14.99
N GLU A 701 44.18 -22.00 15.21
CA GLU A 701 45.15 -22.33 14.17
C GLU A 701 44.66 -23.40 13.18
N ARG A 702 43.91 -24.40 13.65
CA ARG A 702 43.40 -25.48 12.79
C ARG A 702 42.40 -25.01 11.73
N TRP A 703 41.76 -23.86 11.92
CA TRP A 703 40.81 -23.26 10.97
C TRP A 703 41.41 -22.11 10.15
N LEU A 704 42.69 -21.80 10.35
CA LEU A 704 43.42 -20.91 9.45
C LEU A 704 43.66 -21.63 8.12
N LEU A 705 43.06 -21.10 7.06
CA LEU A 705 43.26 -21.57 5.70
C LEU A 705 44.66 -21.15 5.20
N THR A 706 45.00 -19.87 5.30
CA THR A 706 46.32 -19.34 4.93
C THR A 706 46.82 -18.22 5.83
N ARG A 707 48.15 -18.17 5.95
CA ARG A 707 49.03 -17.07 6.41
C ARG A 707 49.27 -16.01 5.32
N ALA A 708 48.92 -14.74 5.48
CA ALA A 708 49.51 -13.69 4.62
C ALA A 708 50.99 -13.47 4.98
N HIS A 709 51.75 -12.80 4.10
CA HIS A 709 53.14 -12.44 4.40
C HIS A 709 53.20 -11.50 5.62
N VAL A 710 54.21 -11.66 6.48
CA VAL A 710 54.32 -10.93 7.77
C VAL A 710 54.32 -9.40 7.58
N ASP A 711 54.88 -8.94 6.46
CA ASP A 711 55.00 -7.53 6.12
C ASP A 711 53.78 -6.96 5.37
N HIS A 712 52.77 -7.78 5.07
CA HIS A 712 51.57 -7.29 4.39
C HIS A 712 50.88 -6.21 5.26
N PRO A 713 50.45 -5.07 4.68
CA PRO A 713 50.05 -3.90 5.47
C PRO A 713 48.74 -4.08 6.24
N THR A 714 47.80 -4.90 5.72
CA THR A 714 46.41 -4.94 6.25
C THR A 714 45.87 -6.35 6.48
N ILE A 715 46.12 -7.28 5.55
CA ILE A 715 45.69 -8.69 5.63
C ILE A 715 46.68 -9.51 6.46
N GLY A 716 46.18 -10.31 7.39
CA GLY A 716 46.96 -11.27 8.18
C GLY A 716 46.73 -12.73 7.77
N GLY A 717 45.58 -13.07 7.19
CA GLY A 717 45.31 -14.41 6.67
C GLY A 717 43.85 -14.65 6.32
N VAL A 718 43.51 -15.90 6.01
CA VAL A 718 42.13 -16.34 5.73
C VAL A 718 41.72 -17.41 6.75
N TYR A 719 40.54 -17.23 7.34
CA TYR A 719 39.89 -18.17 8.25
C TYR A 719 38.77 -18.92 7.55
N MET A 720 38.67 -20.23 7.78
CA MET A 720 37.60 -21.06 7.22
C MET A 720 37.22 -22.18 8.20
N ARG A 721 35.95 -22.22 8.60
CA ARG A 721 35.44 -23.19 9.57
C ARG A 721 34.04 -23.65 9.20
N LEU A 722 33.88 -24.96 9.04
CA LEU A 722 32.58 -25.60 8.95
C LEU A 722 32.04 -25.89 10.37
N PHE A 723 30.87 -25.33 10.67
CA PHE A 723 30.11 -25.60 11.88
C PHE A 723 29.05 -26.66 11.58
N PRO A 724 29.01 -27.77 12.33
CA PRO A 724 27.96 -28.76 12.17
C PRO A 724 26.59 -28.18 12.61
N PRO A 725 25.47 -28.80 12.19
CA PRO A 725 24.15 -28.41 12.66
C PRO A 725 24.08 -28.50 14.20
N ALA A 726 23.60 -27.44 14.84
CA ALA A 726 23.45 -27.40 16.29
C ALA A 726 22.44 -28.44 16.82
N GLU A 727 21.48 -28.83 15.98
CA GLU A 727 20.50 -29.87 16.25
C GLU A 727 20.06 -30.51 14.92
N THR A 728 19.92 -31.83 14.89
CA THR A 728 19.27 -32.55 13.78
C THR A 728 17.80 -32.69 14.08
N VAL A 729 16.95 -32.09 13.24
CA VAL A 729 15.49 -32.13 13.39
C VAL A 729 14.93 -33.29 12.58
N PRO A 730 14.19 -34.24 13.18
CA PRO A 730 13.49 -35.28 12.44
C PRO A 730 12.49 -34.70 11.44
N VAL A 731 12.32 -35.33 10.28
CA VAL A 731 11.46 -34.80 9.19
C VAL A 731 10.03 -34.54 9.66
N GLN A 732 9.49 -35.39 10.53
CA GLN A 732 8.14 -35.23 11.09
C GLN A 732 7.97 -34.01 12.01
N ASP A 733 9.07 -33.47 12.54
CA ASP A 733 9.06 -32.29 13.41
C ASP A 733 9.30 -30.99 12.62
N ILE A 734 9.61 -31.10 11.31
CA ILE A 734 9.74 -29.95 10.42
C ILE A 734 8.34 -29.49 10.05
N VAL A 735 8.01 -28.27 10.47
CA VAL A 735 6.70 -27.65 10.22
C VAL A 735 6.75 -26.73 9.00
N SER A 736 7.81 -25.92 8.88
CA SER A 736 8.00 -24.98 7.78
C SER A 736 9.48 -24.65 7.61
N VAL A 737 9.94 -24.54 6.36
CA VAL A 737 11.29 -24.04 6.05
C VAL A 737 11.33 -22.53 5.78
N ASN A 738 10.17 -21.86 5.78
CA ASN A 738 10.06 -20.44 5.50
C ASN A 738 10.71 -19.60 6.62
N GLY A 739 11.50 -18.59 6.23
CA GLY A 739 12.16 -17.66 7.15
C GLY A 739 13.23 -18.28 8.07
N VAL A 740 13.60 -19.56 7.90
CA VAL A 740 14.66 -20.22 8.68
C VAL A 740 16.02 -19.54 8.48
N GLY A 741 16.38 -19.25 7.22
CA GLY A 741 17.61 -18.53 6.88
C GLY A 741 17.61 -17.08 7.35
N ASP A 742 16.45 -16.42 7.28
CA ASP A 742 16.26 -15.05 7.74
C ASP A 742 16.36 -14.96 9.26
N THR A 743 15.79 -15.95 9.97
CA THR A 743 15.90 -16.10 11.42
C THR A 743 17.35 -16.24 11.84
N PHE A 744 18.11 -17.11 11.15
CA PHE A 744 19.54 -17.28 11.40
C PHE A 744 20.27 -15.93 11.30
N LEU A 745 20.07 -15.18 10.22
CA LEU A 745 20.71 -13.88 10.04
C LEU A 745 20.26 -12.86 11.09
N GLY A 746 18.96 -12.79 11.38
CA GLY A 746 18.41 -11.86 12.37
C GLY A 746 19.04 -12.05 13.75
N VAL A 747 19.16 -13.30 14.21
CA VAL A 747 19.82 -13.63 15.49
C VAL A 747 21.32 -13.36 15.46
N MET A 748 21.99 -13.66 14.34
CA MET A 748 23.41 -13.34 14.14
C MET A 748 23.65 -11.83 14.27
N ILE A 749 22.90 -11.00 13.54
CA ILE A 749 23.06 -9.54 13.55
C ILE A 749 22.69 -8.94 14.91
N ALA A 750 21.67 -9.49 15.57
CA ALA A 750 21.34 -9.16 16.94
C ALA A 750 22.55 -9.32 17.88
N GLY A 751 23.22 -10.48 17.86
CA GLY A 751 24.43 -10.70 18.66
C GLY A 751 25.61 -9.81 18.27
N LEU A 752 25.87 -9.65 16.96
CA LEU A 752 26.94 -8.79 16.45
C LEU A 752 26.73 -7.31 16.83
N SER A 753 25.49 -6.85 16.90
CA SER A 753 25.15 -5.49 17.35
C SER A 753 25.54 -5.23 18.81
N LYS A 754 25.68 -6.29 19.61
CA LYS A 754 26.14 -6.23 21.00
C LYS A 754 27.63 -6.56 21.17
N GLY A 755 28.36 -6.72 20.07
CA GLY A 755 29.81 -6.92 20.08
C GLY A 755 30.26 -8.37 20.13
N GLY A 756 29.35 -9.34 19.93
CA GLY A 756 29.73 -10.74 19.78
C GLY A 756 30.56 -11.00 18.51
N LYS A 757 31.20 -12.17 18.45
CA LYS A 757 31.94 -12.63 17.26
C LYS A 757 31.08 -13.58 16.45
N VAL A 758 31.33 -13.66 15.14
CA VAL A 758 30.51 -14.48 14.22
C VAL A 758 30.55 -15.95 14.63
N GLU A 759 31.73 -16.50 14.87
CA GLU A 759 31.96 -17.89 15.27
C GLU A 759 31.22 -18.31 16.55
N ASP A 760 31.12 -17.41 17.52
CA ASP A 760 30.47 -17.69 18.81
C ASP A 760 28.94 -17.61 18.70
N LEU A 761 28.45 -16.84 17.71
CA LEU A 761 27.03 -16.62 17.46
C LEU A 761 26.40 -17.66 16.53
N ILE A 762 27.19 -18.43 15.77
CA ILE A 762 26.66 -19.42 14.81
C ILE A 762 25.75 -20.43 15.52
N ASP A 763 26.14 -20.99 16.66
CA ASP A 763 25.34 -22.03 17.33
C ASP A 763 24.00 -21.49 17.86
N VAL A 764 23.96 -20.28 18.41
CA VAL A 764 22.68 -19.68 18.86
C VAL A 764 21.79 -19.32 17.66
N ALA A 765 22.37 -18.83 16.56
CA ALA A 765 21.64 -18.57 15.32
C ALA A 765 21.10 -19.87 14.68
N GLN A 766 21.86 -20.97 14.70
CA GLN A 766 21.39 -22.28 14.25
C GLN A 766 20.23 -22.79 15.13
N ARG A 767 20.30 -22.64 16.45
CA ARG A 767 19.20 -23.01 17.37
C ARG A 767 17.94 -22.18 17.12
N ALA A 768 18.10 -20.89 16.82
CA ALA A 768 16.98 -20.03 16.43
C ALA A 768 16.33 -20.51 15.12
N ALA A 769 17.15 -20.83 14.12
CA ALA A 769 16.69 -21.41 12.86
C ALA A 769 15.92 -22.72 13.08
N VAL A 770 16.36 -23.57 14.01
CA VAL A 770 15.66 -24.81 14.41
C VAL A 770 14.32 -24.53 15.09
N LEU A 771 14.21 -23.52 15.96
CA LEU A 771 12.92 -23.13 16.54
C LEU A 771 11.94 -22.65 15.47
N THR A 772 12.42 -21.91 14.46
CA THR A 772 11.60 -21.50 13.31
C THR A 772 11.23 -22.70 12.43
N LEU A 773 12.13 -23.66 12.23
CA LEU A 773 11.87 -24.88 11.46
C LEU A 773 10.69 -25.70 12.03
N LYS A 774 10.50 -25.64 13.36
CA LYS A 774 9.41 -26.29 14.12
C LYS A 774 8.17 -25.42 14.28
N SER A 775 8.11 -24.27 13.62
CA SER A 775 7.05 -23.26 13.75
C SER A 775 6.21 -23.15 12.48
N HIS A 776 4.93 -22.77 12.64
CA HIS A 776 4.07 -22.37 11.52
C HIS A 776 4.31 -20.92 11.07
N GLU A 777 4.86 -20.07 11.94
CA GLU A 777 5.28 -18.71 11.60
C GLU A 777 6.66 -18.69 10.93
N SER A 778 6.88 -17.73 10.01
CA SER A 778 8.18 -17.50 9.33
C SER A 778 9.32 -17.12 10.29
N VAL A 779 8.98 -16.70 11.51
CA VAL A 779 9.91 -16.48 12.61
C VAL A 779 9.27 -17.07 13.85
N SER A 780 9.96 -17.95 14.58
CA SER A 780 9.38 -18.56 15.78
C SER A 780 9.00 -17.50 16.84
N PRO A 781 7.82 -17.59 17.48
CA PRO A 781 7.48 -16.75 18.64
C PRO A 781 8.34 -17.09 19.88
N ASP A 782 8.95 -18.28 19.90
CA ASP A 782 9.73 -18.80 21.02
C ASP A 782 11.20 -18.32 21.05
N LEU A 783 11.62 -17.47 20.11
CA LEU A 783 13.02 -17.01 20.02
C LEU A 783 13.53 -16.33 21.30
N GLY A 784 12.66 -15.69 22.07
CA GLY A 784 13.03 -15.06 23.34
C GLY A 784 13.62 -16.03 24.38
N ARG A 785 13.39 -17.35 24.22
CA ARG A 785 14.00 -18.40 25.06
C ARG A 785 15.52 -18.47 24.89
N LEU A 786 16.05 -17.93 23.79
CA LEU A 786 17.48 -17.93 23.48
C LEU A 786 18.23 -16.70 24.02
N ASP A 787 17.55 -15.71 24.62
CA ASP A 787 18.17 -14.47 25.11
C ASP A 787 19.38 -14.73 26.02
N GLY A 788 19.26 -15.67 26.96
CA GLY A 788 20.36 -16.06 27.85
C GLY A 788 21.57 -16.65 27.11
N LEU A 789 21.32 -17.49 26.09
CA LEU A 789 22.38 -18.08 25.26
C LEU A 789 23.03 -17.03 24.36
N LEU A 790 22.24 -16.12 23.79
CA LEU A 790 22.74 -15.00 23.00
C LEU A 790 23.67 -14.13 23.84
N LYS A 791 23.26 -13.76 25.06
CA LYS A 791 24.09 -12.98 26.00
C LYS A 791 25.35 -13.70 26.47
N ALA A 792 25.32 -15.03 26.54
CA ALA A 792 26.51 -15.82 26.84
C ALA A 792 27.49 -15.79 25.66
N ALA A 793 27.00 -16.01 24.44
CA ALA A 793 27.80 -15.97 23.20
C ALA A 793 28.37 -14.58 22.88
N VAL A 794 27.68 -13.50 23.27
CA VAL A 794 28.21 -12.13 23.14
C VAL A 794 29.39 -11.86 24.09
N ARG A 795 29.51 -12.61 25.19
CA ARG A 795 30.55 -12.40 26.21
C ARG A 795 31.79 -13.30 26.06
N SER A 796 31.72 -14.34 25.23
CA SER A 796 32.86 -15.19 24.85
C SER A 796 33.78 -14.50 23.83
#